data_AF-A0A257CWB4-F1
#
_entry.id   AF-A0A257CWB4-F1
#
_cell.length_a   1.000
_cell.length_b   1.000
_cell.length_c   1.000
_cell.angle_alpha   90.00
_cell.angle_beta   90.00
_cell.angle_gamma   90.00
#
_symmetry.space_group_name_H-M   'P 1'
#
loop_
_entity.id
_entity.type
_entity.pdbx_description
1 polymer ?
#
loop_
_entity_poly.entity_id
_entity_poly.type
_entity_poly.pdbx_seq_one_letter_code
_entity_poly.pdbx_strand_id
1 'polypeptide(L)'
;MTTTANPVDDYVISRDMHGDAYALWAFDLDSDALLRSIPLGPKARFDRTHRIAPIGRYLLEWGGVTLKDYQPCFPYRLFEFDPTSENPLMGPALQKGLWTKTKFWSYRADFGNPNGAKESYDSGDDLMLLPLGGFMLNVIPTMGRGTFQLWNFDPNPLQLNPDAPQSVDPLPTPYTPQGSFDTIDFDHELIAMGNYVLDRVADTGEYWVWSFDPQAIMPLALPAVQSGSWPHIGADHRLVAMGEYVLDWVPASRRYCLWRFDPTCADPLVGPVRQGTLPEGFDETTTLTLVQQPRSVNPTQAQVPGTVDFMRDKIKHVVYLMLENRSFDHVLGWLYGKTDTGINFVGNDAPFDGANTDMFNIDPCGGPDGKTPEKVMLAQYKDGQLSEEWDLDFLPNDPFHDKTDVMRQMFYGQKDGYDKRAVPQMGGFVWNNGVHDVMQTYAPRQLPILNGLARNYAVSDAWYCSMPSATDPNRAFAFTGSSLGQLNNFQNGNTYTNWPSNPHRQSIWKVLWSNGFTDWKLYHSVEWMNFVHTYQLFLEGTIPSVDTAIAADATTFLQTVDQFKADAAAGKLPAFSFLEPIWIAMTGTTSYHPGADPTAGEIALNAIYDAIRNSPQWKETLFVITFDEHGGVFDHAPPPYAKNPWPNDSNDGFRYDLMGVRVPTILVSPWIEPQTVFRSSESTAFDATSILATLLHWAGVPKARWCMGDRVQHAPTFEGVLQRSTPRETTPKLEPAFDKSYPKSGAPQVAAARLNDLHTLMTPRVIAAMAKGKLNDEQIQQLTEKVLREARDAGSLHTQLQRLAKQLV
;
A
#
# COMPACT_ATOMS: atom_id res chain seq x y z
N MET A 1 4.23 42.44 -6.13
CA MET A 1 4.50 41.06 -5.70
C MET A 1 3.73 40.16 -6.66
N THR A 2 4.40 39.60 -7.65
CA THR A 2 3.80 38.63 -8.57
C THR A 2 3.53 37.36 -7.79
N THR A 3 2.26 37.11 -7.47
CA THR A 3 1.79 35.80 -7.03
C THR A 3 2.16 34.81 -8.12
N THR A 4 3.18 33.98 -7.90
CA THR A 4 3.44 32.82 -8.75
C THR A 4 2.21 31.95 -8.67
N ALA A 5 1.43 31.88 -9.75
CA ALA A 5 0.25 31.04 -9.83
C ALA A 5 0.64 29.59 -9.49
N ASN A 6 -0.22 28.88 -8.75
CA ASN A 6 -0.02 27.46 -8.50
C ASN A 6 0.10 26.72 -9.85
N PRO A 7 0.98 25.72 -9.96
CA PRO A 7 1.05 24.91 -11.17
C PRO A 7 -0.30 24.22 -11.41
N VAL A 8 -0.80 24.32 -12.65
CA VAL A 8 -2.03 23.62 -13.06
C VAL A 8 -1.63 22.24 -13.58
N ASP A 9 -1.98 21.20 -12.83
CA ASP A 9 -1.67 19.82 -13.18
C ASP A 9 -2.91 19.04 -13.66
N ASP A 10 -4.11 19.62 -13.58
CA ASP A 10 -5.37 18.97 -13.95
C ASP A 10 -5.95 19.61 -15.22
N TYR A 11 -6.32 18.79 -16.20
CA TYR A 11 -6.75 19.22 -17.52
C TYR A 11 -8.03 18.52 -17.95
N VAL A 12 -8.96 19.24 -18.58
CA VAL A 12 -10.17 18.66 -19.17
C VAL A 12 -10.05 18.71 -20.68
N ILE A 13 -10.25 17.57 -21.32
CA ILE A 13 -10.44 17.46 -22.76
C ILE A 13 -11.95 17.53 -23.01
N SER A 14 -12.39 18.43 -23.89
CA SER A 14 -13.76 18.43 -24.41
C SER A 14 -13.78 18.02 -25.88
N ARG A 15 -14.59 17.03 -26.24
CA ARG A 15 -14.69 16.51 -27.61
C ARG A 15 -16.10 16.65 -28.15
N ASP A 16 -16.21 17.01 -29.42
CA ASP A 16 -17.47 16.91 -30.16
C ASP A 16 -17.70 15.45 -30.61
N MET A 17 -18.91 14.93 -30.38
CA MET A 17 -19.31 13.58 -30.84
C MET A 17 -19.51 13.50 -32.36
N HIS A 18 -19.67 14.63 -33.05
CA HIS A 18 -19.97 14.66 -34.48
C HIS A 18 -18.77 15.04 -35.38
N GLY A 19 -17.66 15.50 -34.80
CA GLY A 19 -16.48 15.91 -35.54
C GLY A 19 -15.17 15.59 -34.82
N ASP A 20 -14.06 15.69 -35.53
CA ASP A 20 -12.73 15.38 -34.99
C ASP A 20 -12.11 16.54 -34.19
N ALA A 21 -12.89 17.58 -33.90
CA ALA A 21 -12.43 18.73 -33.15
C ALA A 21 -12.47 18.42 -31.64
N TYR A 22 -11.48 18.93 -30.92
CA TYR A 22 -11.46 18.93 -29.46
C TYR A 22 -10.89 20.24 -28.95
N ALA A 23 -11.16 20.56 -27.69
CA ALA A 23 -10.55 21.65 -26.98
C ALA A 23 -9.91 21.15 -25.68
N LEU A 24 -8.95 21.92 -25.19
CA LEU A 24 -8.24 21.64 -23.95
C LEU A 24 -8.49 22.77 -22.95
N TRP A 25 -8.68 22.40 -21.69
CA TRP A 25 -8.97 23.31 -20.60
C TRP A 25 -8.09 23.00 -19.40
N ALA A 26 -7.45 24.02 -18.83
CA ALA A 26 -6.88 23.96 -17.49
C ALA A 26 -8.03 23.92 -16.47
N PHE A 27 -8.05 22.92 -15.60
CA PHE A 27 -8.98 22.80 -14.48
C PHE A 27 -8.31 23.31 -13.21
N ASP A 28 -8.86 24.37 -12.63
CA ASP A 28 -8.32 25.00 -11.43
C ASP A 28 -9.47 25.46 -10.51
N LEU A 29 -9.59 24.75 -9.38
CA LEU A 29 -10.66 24.97 -8.40
C LEU A 29 -10.58 26.36 -7.77
N ASP A 30 -9.38 26.89 -7.58
CA ASP A 30 -9.10 28.13 -6.85
C ASP A 30 -9.10 29.38 -7.76
N SER A 31 -9.06 29.19 -9.07
CA SER A 31 -9.10 30.29 -10.04
C SER A 31 -10.51 30.87 -10.26
N ASP A 32 -10.62 32.12 -10.72
CA ASP A 32 -11.89 32.78 -11.04
C ASP A 32 -12.74 32.04 -12.08
N ALA A 33 -12.09 31.31 -13.01
CA ALA A 33 -12.75 30.53 -14.05
C ALA A 33 -12.37 29.05 -13.94
N LEU A 34 -13.34 28.18 -13.62
CA LEU A 34 -13.10 26.76 -13.35
C LEU A 34 -12.35 26.05 -14.48
N LEU A 35 -12.72 26.38 -15.72
CA LEU A 35 -12.10 25.89 -16.94
C LEU A 35 -11.53 27.06 -17.72
N ARG A 36 -10.20 27.11 -17.84
CA ARG A 36 -9.50 28.11 -18.64
C ARG A 36 -8.99 27.46 -19.93
N SER A 37 -9.40 27.99 -21.08
CA SER A 37 -9.01 27.46 -22.39
C SER A 37 -7.49 27.46 -22.57
N ILE A 38 -6.97 26.35 -23.10
CA ILE A 38 -5.58 26.21 -23.55
C ILE A 38 -5.60 26.18 -25.07
N PRO A 39 -4.94 27.14 -25.74
CA PRO A 39 -4.89 27.18 -27.19
C PRO A 39 -4.27 25.91 -27.77
N LEU A 40 -4.94 25.35 -28.78
CA LEU A 40 -4.41 24.25 -29.58
C LEU A 40 -3.97 24.75 -30.96
N GLY A 41 -3.08 23.99 -31.60
CA GLY A 41 -2.69 24.25 -32.98
C GLY A 41 -3.88 24.15 -33.93
N PRO A 42 -3.87 24.85 -35.08
CA PRO A 42 -5.01 24.92 -36.00
C PRO A 42 -5.40 23.55 -36.59
N LYS A 43 -4.46 22.60 -36.61
CA LYS A 43 -4.62 21.23 -37.09
C LYS A 43 -4.84 20.20 -35.98
N ALA A 44 -5.01 20.62 -34.72
CA ALA A 44 -5.30 19.71 -33.63
C ALA A 44 -6.64 19.01 -33.88
N ARG A 45 -6.58 17.70 -34.11
CA ARG A 45 -7.73 16.84 -34.42
C ARG A 45 -7.52 15.50 -33.73
N PHE A 46 -8.62 14.86 -33.39
CA PHE A 46 -8.66 13.53 -32.80
C PHE A 46 -9.84 12.77 -33.39
N ASP A 47 -9.64 11.53 -33.83
CA ASP A 47 -10.69 10.75 -34.50
C ASP A 47 -11.91 10.58 -33.58
N ARG A 48 -13.06 11.10 -34.02
CA ARG A 48 -14.30 11.05 -33.23
C ARG A 48 -14.79 9.64 -32.93
N THR A 49 -14.41 8.67 -33.77
CA THR A 49 -14.79 7.25 -33.60
C THR A 49 -13.92 6.54 -32.56
N HIS A 50 -12.81 7.15 -32.15
CA HIS A 50 -11.93 6.61 -31.13
C HIS A 50 -12.38 7.01 -29.73
N ARG A 51 -12.20 6.11 -28.77
CA ARG A 51 -12.39 6.34 -27.34
C ARG A 51 -11.04 6.60 -26.66
N ILE A 52 -11.06 7.30 -25.54
CA ILE A 52 -9.88 7.51 -24.70
C ILE A 52 -10.23 7.26 -23.23
N ALA A 53 -9.27 6.72 -22.48
CA ALA A 53 -9.35 6.56 -21.04
C ALA A 53 -8.02 6.97 -20.39
N PRO A 54 -8.04 7.86 -19.38
CA PRO A 54 -6.87 8.11 -18.54
C PRO A 54 -6.63 6.92 -17.62
N ILE A 55 -5.44 6.35 -17.64
CA ILE A 55 -5.06 5.23 -16.76
C ILE A 55 -3.60 5.38 -16.29
N GLY A 56 -3.41 5.46 -14.97
CA GLY A 56 -2.13 5.87 -14.41
C GLY A 56 -1.70 7.24 -14.94
N ARG A 57 -0.49 7.37 -15.48
CA ARG A 57 -0.02 8.59 -16.17
C ARG A 57 -0.32 8.66 -17.67
N TYR A 58 -0.93 7.61 -18.22
CA TYR A 58 -1.07 7.42 -19.67
C TYR A 58 -2.49 7.72 -20.15
N LEU A 59 -2.61 7.94 -21.45
CA LEU A 59 -3.87 7.87 -22.18
C LEU A 59 -3.89 6.59 -23.00
N LEU A 60 -4.89 5.76 -22.77
CA LEU A 60 -5.20 4.63 -23.61
C LEU A 60 -6.28 5.02 -24.60
N GLU A 61 -6.02 4.81 -25.88
CA GLU A 61 -6.95 5.03 -26.97
C GLU A 61 -7.25 3.73 -27.69
N TRP A 62 -8.51 3.57 -28.09
CA TRP A 62 -8.93 2.51 -29.01
C TRP A 62 -9.97 3.01 -30.01
N GLY A 63 -9.88 2.53 -31.24
CA GLY A 63 -10.84 2.81 -32.29
C GLY A 63 -11.99 1.81 -32.32
N GLY A 64 -12.95 2.04 -33.21
CA GLY A 64 -14.02 1.09 -33.51
C GLY A 64 -13.51 -0.19 -34.18
N VAL A 65 -14.40 -1.17 -34.36
CA VAL A 65 -14.05 -2.45 -34.99
C VAL A 65 -13.52 -2.27 -36.41
N THR A 66 -12.38 -2.90 -36.67
CA THR A 66 -11.73 -3.06 -37.96
C THR A 66 -11.57 -4.55 -38.29
N LEU A 67 -11.31 -4.90 -39.54
CA LEU A 67 -11.04 -6.29 -39.93
C LEU A 67 -9.55 -6.49 -40.20
N LYS A 68 -8.95 -7.47 -39.51
CA LYS A 68 -7.62 -8.00 -39.82
C LYS A 68 -7.76 -9.50 -40.09
N ASP A 69 -7.38 -9.96 -41.29
CA ASP A 69 -7.50 -11.37 -41.69
C ASP A 69 -8.91 -11.95 -41.44
N TYR A 70 -9.94 -11.14 -41.75
CA TYR A 70 -11.37 -11.44 -41.52
C TYR A 70 -11.78 -11.60 -40.03
N GLN A 71 -10.92 -11.23 -39.09
CA GLN A 71 -11.24 -11.18 -37.67
C GLN A 71 -11.55 -9.74 -37.22
N PRO A 72 -12.63 -9.51 -36.45
CA PRO A 72 -12.92 -8.20 -35.87
C PRO A 72 -11.88 -7.84 -34.80
N CYS A 73 -11.29 -6.65 -34.95
CA CYS A 73 -10.23 -6.13 -34.09
C CYS A 73 -10.42 -4.65 -33.74
N PHE A 74 -10.03 -4.28 -32.53
CA PHE A 74 -9.96 -2.90 -32.07
C PHE A 74 -8.51 -2.39 -32.20
N PRO A 75 -8.23 -1.38 -33.04
CA PRO A 75 -6.93 -0.72 -33.02
C PRO A 75 -6.76 0.03 -31.71
N TYR A 76 -5.59 -0.07 -31.09
CA TYR A 76 -5.30 0.66 -29.86
C TYR A 76 -3.93 1.34 -29.92
N ARG A 77 -3.77 2.37 -29.09
CA ARG A 77 -2.47 2.92 -28.74
C ARG A 77 -2.45 3.42 -27.29
N LEU A 78 -1.28 3.33 -26.66
CA LEU A 78 -0.96 3.94 -25.38
C LEU A 78 0.01 5.08 -25.62
N PHE A 79 -0.23 6.25 -25.04
CA PHE A 79 0.66 7.41 -25.15
C PHE A 79 0.60 8.27 -23.89
N GLU A 80 1.54 9.21 -23.76
CA GLU A 80 1.52 10.20 -22.69
C GLU A 80 0.87 11.50 -23.15
N PHE A 81 0.06 12.07 -22.27
CA PHE A 81 -0.54 13.38 -22.50
C PHE A 81 0.47 14.49 -22.22
N ASP A 82 0.71 15.34 -23.22
CA ASP A 82 1.55 16.53 -23.10
C ASP A 82 0.68 17.79 -23.31
N PRO A 83 0.31 18.51 -22.25
CA PRO A 83 -0.51 19.72 -22.37
C PRO A 83 0.21 20.90 -23.05
N THR A 84 1.52 20.82 -23.25
CA THR A 84 2.32 21.87 -23.90
C THR A 84 2.42 21.70 -25.42
N SER A 85 2.02 20.53 -25.92
CA SER A 85 1.96 20.22 -27.36
C SER A 85 0.89 21.04 -28.08
N GLU A 86 1.13 21.40 -29.34
CA GLU A 86 0.10 21.99 -30.21
C GLU A 86 -1.05 21.02 -30.50
N ASN A 87 -0.84 19.70 -30.33
CA ASN A 87 -1.87 18.67 -30.48
C ASN A 87 -1.67 17.56 -29.43
N PRO A 88 -2.08 17.79 -28.17
CA PRO A 88 -1.83 16.89 -27.03
C PRO A 88 -2.35 15.46 -27.20
N LEU A 89 -3.38 15.23 -28.03
CA LEU A 89 -3.93 13.91 -28.30
C LEU A 89 -3.27 13.18 -29.48
N MET A 90 -2.26 13.77 -30.12
CA MET A 90 -1.49 13.15 -31.21
C MET A 90 -0.03 12.90 -30.81
N GLY A 91 0.20 12.64 -29.52
CA GLY A 91 1.50 12.21 -29.02
C GLY A 91 1.98 10.90 -29.69
N PRO A 92 3.30 10.65 -29.66
CA PRO A 92 3.86 9.40 -30.18
C PRO A 92 3.29 8.21 -29.39
N ALA A 93 2.84 7.19 -30.12
CA ALA A 93 2.31 5.97 -29.53
C ALA A 93 3.45 5.17 -28.90
N LEU A 94 3.51 5.10 -27.57
CA LEU A 94 4.48 4.30 -26.83
C LEU A 94 4.22 2.80 -26.97
N GLN A 95 2.95 2.45 -27.13
CA GLN A 95 2.49 1.13 -27.49
C GLN A 95 1.36 1.22 -28.50
N LYS A 96 1.23 0.23 -29.40
CA LYS A 96 0.11 0.14 -30.35
C LYS A 96 -0.07 -1.26 -30.89
N GLY A 97 -1.30 -1.58 -31.28
CA GLY A 97 -1.61 -2.88 -31.86
C GLY A 97 -3.08 -3.03 -32.23
N LEU A 98 -3.49 -4.29 -32.36
CA LEU A 98 -4.86 -4.69 -32.67
C LEU A 98 -5.29 -5.74 -31.63
N TRP A 99 -6.34 -5.46 -30.87
CA TRP A 99 -6.97 -6.45 -29.98
C TRP A 99 -8.09 -7.17 -30.70
N THR A 100 -8.12 -8.49 -30.68
CA THR A 100 -9.25 -9.25 -31.24
C THR A 100 -10.50 -9.04 -30.39
N LYS A 101 -11.69 -9.08 -31.01
CA LYS A 101 -12.97 -9.07 -30.26
C LYS A 101 -13.02 -10.19 -29.21
N THR A 102 -12.53 -11.37 -29.58
CA THR A 102 -12.45 -12.55 -28.69
C THR A 102 -11.62 -12.32 -27.43
N LYS A 103 -10.72 -11.33 -27.41
CA LYS A 103 -9.98 -10.96 -26.20
C LYS A 103 -10.93 -10.56 -25.08
N PHE A 104 -11.88 -9.67 -25.37
CA PHE A 104 -12.78 -9.07 -24.39
C PHE A 104 -14.12 -9.82 -24.27
N TRP A 105 -14.55 -10.51 -25.34
CA TRP A 105 -15.78 -11.31 -25.34
C TRP A 105 -15.57 -12.80 -25.03
N SER A 106 -14.31 -13.25 -24.89
CA SER A 106 -13.96 -14.65 -24.68
C SER A 106 -14.59 -15.58 -25.74
N TYR A 107 -14.99 -16.80 -25.37
CA TYR A 107 -15.68 -17.77 -26.22
C TYR A 107 -17.10 -17.33 -26.65
N ARG A 108 -17.58 -16.16 -26.18
CA ARG A 108 -18.91 -15.62 -26.47
C ARG A 108 -18.92 -14.50 -27.52
N ALA A 109 -17.82 -14.31 -28.24
CA ALA A 109 -17.70 -13.25 -29.26
C ALA A 109 -18.78 -13.29 -30.36
N ASP A 110 -19.35 -14.47 -30.61
CA ASP A 110 -20.42 -14.71 -31.59
C ASP A 110 -21.81 -14.90 -30.94
N PHE A 111 -21.90 -14.90 -29.60
CA PHE A 111 -23.14 -15.14 -28.88
C PHE A 111 -23.90 -13.83 -28.64
N GLY A 112 -24.48 -13.30 -29.72
CA GLY A 112 -25.46 -12.21 -29.75
C GLY A 112 -26.65 -12.65 -30.61
N ASN A 113 -27.88 -12.26 -30.25
CA ASN A 113 -29.09 -12.79 -30.90
C ASN A 113 -29.47 -11.96 -32.15
N PRO A 114 -29.27 -12.47 -33.38
CA PRO A 114 -29.43 -11.65 -34.58
C PRO A 114 -30.88 -11.34 -34.97
N ASN A 115 -31.89 -11.95 -34.33
CA ASN A 115 -33.30 -11.78 -34.74
C ASN A 115 -34.30 -11.66 -33.57
N GLY A 116 -33.82 -11.26 -32.38
CA GLY A 116 -34.69 -10.75 -31.29
C GLY A 116 -35.13 -11.77 -30.23
N ALA A 117 -35.76 -11.32 -29.15
CA ALA A 117 -36.94 -10.47 -29.22
C ALA A 117 -36.75 -8.97 -28.89
N LYS A 118 -36.32 -8.22 -29.93
CA LYS A 118 -36.66 -6.83 -30.28
C LYS A 118 -35.98 -5.68 -29.51
N GLU A 119 -34.76 -5.39 -29.97
CA GLU A 119 -34.10 -4.07 -30.07
C GLU A 119 -33.48 -3.45 -28.80
N SER A 120 -32.46 -4.11 -28.26
CA SER A 120 -31.21 -3.48 -27.78
C SER A 120 -30.19 -4.59 -27.47
N TYR A 121 -29.21 -4.81 -28.36
CA TYR A 121 -28.17 -5.85 -28.21
C TYR A 121 -26.78 -5.23 -28.30
N ASP A 122 -25.80 -5.88 -27.68
CA ASP A 122 -24.40 -5.56 -27.88
C ASP A 122 -23.98 -5.94 -29.31
N SER A 123 -23.79 -4.93 -30.17
CA SER A 123 -23.28 -5.12 -31.53
C SER A 123 -21.88 -5.74 -31.55
N GLY A 124 -21.15 -5.62 -30.43
CA GLY A 124 -19.74 -5.92 -30.33
C GLY A 124 -18.87 -4.91 -31.10
N ASP A 125 -19.46 -3.79 -31.51
CA ASP A 125 -18.77 -2.71 -32.22
C ASP A 125 -18.16 -1.68 -31.26
N ASP A 126 -18.74 -1.54 -30.06
CA ASP A 126 -18.29 -0.63 -29.00
C ASP A 126 -17.61 -1.42 -27.87
N LEU A 127 -16.29 -1.26 -27.74
CA LEU A 127 -15.53 -1.79 -26.61
C LEU A 127 -15.62 -0.81 -25.43
N MET A 128 -16.33 -1.19 -24.37
CA MET A 128 -16.41 -0.42 -23.12
C MET A 128 -15.31 -0.83 -22.15
N LEU A 129 -14.47 0.15 -21.79
CA LEU A 129 -13.38 0.03 -20.84
C LEU A 129 -13.45 1.17 -19.83
N LEU A 130 -13.48 0.85 -18.55
CA LEU A 130 -13.50 1.80 -17.44
C LEU A 130 -12.19 1.71 -16.64
N PRO A 131 -11.39 2.78 -16.54
CA PRO A 131 -10.12 2.76 -15.82
C PRO A 131 -10.34 2.79 -14.30
N LEU A 132 -9.67 1.91 -13.56
CA LEU A 132 -9.78 1.75 -12.11
C LEU A 132 -8.39 1.55 -11.48
N GLY A 133 -7.65 2.65 -11.30
CA GLY A 133 -6.26 2.64 -10.84
C GLY A 133 -5.33 1.94 -11.85
N GLY A 134 -4.56 0.94 -11.39
CA GLY A 134 -3.81 0.00 -12.23
C GLY A 134 -4.62 -1.15 -12.87
N PHE A 135 -5.94 -1.03 -13.01
CA PHE A 135 -6.79 -2.00 -13.72
C PHE A 135 -7.69 -1.33 -14.76
N MET A 136 -8.20 -2.14 -15.68
CA MET A 136 -9.24 -1.75 -16.64
C MET A 136 -10.42 -2.70 -16.54
N LEU A 137 -11.60 -2.19 -16.16
CA LEU A 137 -12.83 -2.98 -16.15
C LEU A 137 -13.43 -2.95 -17.56
N ASN A 138 -13.48 -4.12 -18.19
CA ASN A 138 -14.26 -4.32 -19.40
C ASN A 138 -15.68 -4.71 -19.02
N VAL A 139 -16.67 -3.99 -19.56
CA VAL A 139 -18.09 -4.28 -19.41
C VAL A 139 -18.67 -4.56 -20.78
N ILE A 140 -19.51 -5.59 -20.87
CA ILE A 140 -20.30 -5.89 -22.05
C ILE A 140 -21.76 -5.83 -21.62
N PRO A 141 -22.40 -4.66 -21.78
CA PRO A 141 -23.79 -4.48 -21.43
C PRO A 141 -24.73 -5.07 -22.49
N THR A 142 -25.79 -5.75 -22.07
CA THR A 142 -26.93 -6.12 -22.94
C THR A 142 -28.18 -6.19 -22.09
N MET A 143 -29.34 -5.80 -22.63
CA MET A 143 -30.61 -5.83 -21.88
C MET A 143 -30.83 -7.17 -21.15
N GLY A 144 -30.91 -7.09 -19.82
CA GLY A 144 -31.03 -8.21 -18.89
C GLY A 144 -29.72 -8.89 -18.46
N ARG A 145 -28.54 -8.34 -18.82
CA ARG A 145 -27.21 -8.88 -18.47
C ARG A 145 -26.08 -7.86 -18.71
N GLY A 146 -25.36 -7.45 -17.67
CA GLY A 146 -24.02 -6.85 -17.79
C GLY A 146 -22.93 -7.87 -17.52
N THR A 147 -22.18 -8.33 -18.53
CA THR A 147 -20.98 -9.16 -18.25
C THR A 147 -19.74 -8.30 -18.05
N PHE A 148 -18.76 -8.80 -17.30
CA PHE A 148 -17.53 -8.08 -17.05
C PHE A 148 -16.30 -8.98 -17.07
N GLN A 149 -15.15 -8.35 -17.31
CA GLN A 149 -13.81 -8.87 -17.03
C GLN A 149 -12.94 -7.73 -16.50
N LEU A 150 -12.21 -7.97 -15.41
CA LEU A 150 -11.19 -7.03 -14.94
C LEU A 150 -9.87 -7.39 -15.61
N TRP A 151 -9.19 -6.40 -16.18
CA TRP A 151 -7.90 -6.55 -16.84
C TRP A 151 -6.79 -5.88 -16.05
N ASN A 152 -5.65 -6.55 -15.94
CA ASN A 152 -4.47 -5.96 -15.33
C ASN A 152 -3.84 -4.97 -16.31
N PHE A 153 -3.65 -3.71 -15.90
CA PHE A 153 -2.98 -2.71 -16.73
C PHE A 153 -1.47 -2.73 -16.48
N ASP A 154 -0.67 -3.06 -17.49
CA ASP A 154 0.78 -3.05 -17.39
C ASP A 154 1.41 -2.23 -18.53
N PRO A 155 1.80 -0.97 -18.27
CA PRO A 155 2.39 -0.13 -19.29
C PRO A 155 3.83 -0.55 -19.65
N ASN A 156 4.47 -1.46 -18.90
CA ASN A 156 5.86 -1.88 -19.09
C ASN A 156 6.81 -0.70 -19.45
N PRO A 157 6.97 0.31 -18.56
CA PRO A 157 7.80 1.48 -18.76
C PRO A 157 9.25 1.19 -19.19
N LEU A 158 9.78 -0.01 -18.89
CA LEU A 158 11.12 -0.44 -19.29
C LEU A 158 11.27 -0.67 -20.80
N GLN A 159 10.17 -0.89 -21.51
CA GLN A 159 10.17 -1.25 -22.95
C GLN A 159 9.26 -0.36 -23.78
N LEU A 160 8.95 0.85 -23.31
CA LEU A 160 8.22 1.83 -24.10
C LEU A 160 9.06 2.26 -25.29
N ASN A 161 8.56 1.99 -26.50
CA ASN A 161 9.26 2.33 -27.74
C ASN A 161 8.28 2.97 -28.72
N PRO A 162 8.39 4.29 -28.99
CA PRO A 162 7.49 4.98 -29.91
C PRO A 162 7.55 4.47 -31.36
N ASP A 163 8.65 3.82 -31.72
CA ASP A 163 8.91 3.32 -33.07
C ASP A 163 8.53 1.83 -33.25
N ALA A 164 8.15 1.13 -32.17
CA ALA A 164 7.81 -0.30 -32.25
C ALA A 164 6.47 -0.51 -33.01
N PRO A 165 6.44 -1.31 -34.09
CA PRO A 165 5.22 -1.54 -34.88
C PRO A 165 4.19 -2.43 -34.15
N GLN A 166 4.64 -3.29 -33.26
CA GLN A 166 3.83 -4.06 -32.30
C GLN A 166 4.65 -4.13 -31.00
N SER A 167 4.20 -3.39 -29.99
CA SER A 167 4.80 -3.41 -28.66
C SER A 167 4.09 -4.43 -27.77
N VAL A 168 4.58 -4.60 -26.53
CA VAL A 168 3.89 -5.34 -25.47
C VAL A 168 2.46 -4.80 -25.31
N ASP A 169 1.49 -5.70 -25.12
CA ASP A 169 0.07 -5.38 -24.92
C ASP A 169 -0.12 -4.78 -23.51
N PRO A 170 -0.73 -3.58 -23.36
CA PRO A 170 -0.90 -2.95 -22.06
C PRO A 170 -1.98 -3.62 -21.19
N LEU A 171 -2.77 -4.52 -21.77
CA LEU A 171 -3.78 -5.33 -21.07
C LEU A 171 -3.51 -6.83 -21.36
N PRO A 172 -2.37 -7.39 -20.91
CA PRO A 172 -1.85 -8.66 -21.43
C PRO A 172 -2.74 -9.87 -21.10
N THR A 173 -3.29 -9.93 -19.89
CA THR A 173 -4.08 -11.06 -19.39
C THR A 173 -5.23 -10.54 -18.54
N PRO A 174 -6.44 -11.13 -18.65
CA PRO A 174 -7.53 -10.78 -17.74
C PRO A 174 -7.14 -11.19 -16.32
N TYR A 175 -7.38 -10.28 -15.38
CA TYR A 175 -7.12 -10.47 -13.96
C TYR A 175 -8.21 -11.34 -13.32
N THR A 176 -9.45 -11.23 -13.79
CA THR A 176 -10.57 -12.10 -13.38
C THR A 176 -11.09 -12.92 -14.58
N PRO A 177 -11.67 -14.11 -14.33
CA PRO A 177 -12.54 -14.74 -15.32
C PRO A 177 -13.71 -13.84 -15.75
N GLN A 178 -14.40 -14.19 -16.84
CA GLN A 178 -15.62 -13.52 -17.26
C GLN A 178 -16.76 -13.79 -16.27
N GLY A 179 -17.30 -12.71 -15.69
CA GLY A 179 -18.42 -12.73 -14.75
C GLY A 179 -19.63 -11.94 -15.28
N SER A 180 -20.66 -11.79 -14.44
CA SER A 180 -21.81 -10.93 -14.70
C SER A 180 -22.23 -10.17 -13.47
N PHE A 181 -22.65 -8.92 -13.67
CA PHE A 181 -23.30 -8.11 -12.65
C PHE A 181 -24.74 -8.57 -12.42
N ASP A 182 -25.20 -8.41 -11.19
CA ASP A 182 -26.58 -8.72 -10.82
C ASP A 182 -27.58 -7.64 -11.28
N THR A 183 -27.14 -6.38 -11.31
CA THR A 183 -28.02 -5.21 -11.50
C THR A 183 -27.52 -4.18 -12.50
N ILE A 184 -26.25 -4.24 -12.93
CA ILE A 184 -25.69 -3.29 -13.90
C ILE A 184 -26.01 -3.77 -15.31
N ASP A 185 -26.70 -2.93 -16.08
CA ASP A 185 -27.22 -3.21 -17.42
C ASP A 185 -26.82 -2.11 -18.44
N PHE A 186 -27.37 -2.15 -19.67
CA PHE A 186 -26.98 -1.30 -20.80
C PHE A 186 -27.36 0.17 -20.70
N ASP A 187 -28.31 0.50 -19.85
CA ASP A 187 -28.79 1.86 -19.57
C ASP A 187 -28.08 2.51 -18.37
N HIS A 188 -27.11 1.81 -17.77
CA HIS A 188 -26.31 2.31 -16.66
C HIS A 188 -25.13 3.15 -17.14
N GLU A 189 -24.94 4.33 -16.55
CA GLU A 189 -23.75 5.16 -16.71
C GLU A 189 -22.78 4.92 -15.55
N LEU A 190 -21.61 4.36 -15.85
CA LEU A 190 -20.57 4.07 -14.87
C LEU A 190 -19.47 5.13 -14.87
N ILE A 191 -19.20 5.71 -13.70
CA ILE A 191 -18.22 6.79 -13.50
C ILE A 191 -17.21 6.36 -12.45
N ALA A 192 -15.95 6.18 -12.84
CA ALA A 192 -14.87 5.81 -11.94
C ALA A 192 -14.50 6.97 -11.01
N MET A 193 -14.50 6.69 -9.70
CA MET A 193 -14.25 7.65 -8.62
C MET A 193 -13.24 7.06 -7.62
N GLY A 194 -11.98 6.90 -8.04
CA GLY A 194 -10.91 6.34 -7.20
C GLY A 194 -11.19 4.89 -6.79
N ASN A 195 -11.50 4.66 -5.50
CA ASN A 195 -11.87 3.33 -4.97
C ASN A 195 -13.34 2.95 -5.25
N TYR A 196 -14.08 3.77 -6.00
CA TYR A 196 -15.52 3.61 -6.19
C TYR A 196 -15.91 3.70 -7.66
N VAL A 197 -17.09 3.19 -7.98
CA VAL A 197 -17.81 3.49 -9.21
C VAL A 197 -19.16 4.08 -8.85
N LEU A 198 -19.41 5.30 -9.29
CA LEU A 198 -20.73 5.91 -9.27
C LEU A 198 -21.49 5.40 -10.49
N ASP A 199 -22.58 4.72 -10.26
CA ASP A 199 -23.47 4.12 -11.24
C ASP A 199 -24.80 4.86 -11.21
N ARG A 200 -25.39 5.17 -12.36
CA ARG A 200 -26.73 5.75 -12.43
C ARG A 200 -27.53 5.29 -13.63
N VAL A 201 -28.85 5.38 -13.49
CA VAL A 201 -29.80 5.29 -14.60
C VAL A 201 -30.35 6.70 -14.84
N ALA A 202 -29.90 7.34 -15.92
CA ALA A 202 -30.15 8.76 -16.16
C ALA A 202 -31.65 9.10 -16.27
N ASP A 203 -32.45 8.21 -16.84
CA ASP A 203 -33.89 8.41 -17.07
C ASP A 203 -34.72 8.38 -15.77
N THR A 204 -34.30 7.60 -14.78
CA THR A 204 -35.00 7.49 -13.48
C THR A 204 -34.37 8.37 -12.40
N GLY A 205 -33.14 8.83 -12.61
CA GLY A 205 -32.33 9.53 -11.61
C GLY A 205 -31.83 8.62 -10.49
N GLU A 206 -32.04 7.30 -10.59
CA GLU A 206 -31.54 6.32 -9.63
C GLU A 206 -30.02 6.21 -9.73
N TYR A 207 -29.37 6.00 -8.59
CA TYR A 207 -27.93 5.84 -8.50
C TYR A 207 -27.53 4.76 -7.49
N TRP A 208 -26.34 4.22 -7.71
CA TRP A 208 -25.62 3.32 -6.83
C TRP A 208 -24.18 3.77 -6.69
N VAL A 209 -23.60 3.54 -5.52
CA VAL A 209 -22.17 3.70 -5.29
C VAL A 209 -21.60 2.32 -4.99
N TRP A 210 -20.79 1.82 -5.92
CA TRP A 210 -20.12 0.53 -5.80
C TRP A 210 -18.72 0.72 -5.25
N SER A 211 -18.32 -0.13 -4.30
CA SER A 211 -16.91 -0.25 -3.92
C SER A 211 -16.18 -1.02 -5.03
N PHE A 212 -15.11 -0.45 -5.58
CA PHE A 212 -14.21 -1.19 -6.44
C PHE A 212 -13.22 -2.00 -5.59
N ASP A 213 -13.33 -3.33 -5.67
CA ASP A 213 -12.45 -4.26 -4.99
C ASP A 213 -11.98 -5.38 -5.94
N PRO A 214 -10.73 -5.35 -6.42
CA PRO A 214 -10.22 -6.37 -7.33
C PRO A 214 -10.08 -7.76 -6.69
N GLN A 215 -10.19 -7.89 -5.36
CA GLN A 215 -10.21 -9.18 -4.67
C GLN A 215 -11.58 -9.85 -4.62
N ALA A 216 -12.63 -9.07 -4.84
CA ALA A 216 -13.98 -9.60 -4.82
C ALA A 216 -14.24 -10.43 -6.09
N ILE A 217 -15.05 -11.48 -5.94
CA ILE A 217 -15.54 -12.29 -7.07
C ILE A 217 -16.20 -11.39 -8.13
N MET A 218 -16.92 -10.36 -7.66
CA MET A 218 -17.45 -9.27 -8.46
C MET A 218 -16.72 -7.97 -8.09
N PRO A 219 -15.90 -7.39 -9.00
CA PRO A 219 -15.05 -6.25 -8.68
C PRO A 219 -15.80 -4.99 -8.26
N LEU A 220 -17.06 -4.84 -8.67
CA LEU A 220 -17.98 -3.86 -8.08
C LEU A 220 -18.73 -4.57 -6.96
N ALA A 221 -18.17 -4.51 -5.76
CA ALA A 221 -18.48 -5.43 -4.68
C ALA A 221 -19.90 -5.22 -4.12
N LEU A 222 -20.55 -6.34 -3.76
CA LEU A 222 -21.84 -6.34 -3.07
C LEU A 222 -21.68 -6.33 -1.54
N PRO A 223 -22.65 -5.73 -0.82
CA PRO A 223 -23.71 -4.87 -1.35
C PRO A 223 -23.14 -3.54 -1.88
N ALA A 224 -23.94 -2.80 -2.66
CA ALA A 224 -23.61 -1.41 -2.96
C ALA A 224 -23.37 -0.65 -1.64
N VAL A 225 -22.38 0.23 -1.61
CA VAL A 225 -22.06 1.05 -0.43
C VAL A 225 -23.23 1.98 -0.12
N GLN A 226 -23.87 2.48 -1.17
CA GLN A 226 -25.02 3.36 -1.11
C GLN A 226 -25.87 3.23 -2.37
N SER A 227 -27.16 3.54 -2.26
CA SER A 227 -28.05 3.75 -3.41
C SER A 227 -29.13 4.77 -3.09
N GLY A 228 -29.70 5.38 -4.11
CA GLY A 228 -30.75 6.40 -3.96
C GLY A 228 -31.29 6.87 -5.30
N SER A 229 -32.00 8.00 -5.28
CA SER A 229 -32.45 8.69 -6.49
C SER A 229 -32.31 10.20 -6.30
N TRP A 230 -31.74 10.89 -7.29
CA TRP A 230 -31.67 12.35 -7.29
C TRP A 230 -32.91 12.94 -7.96
N PRO A 231 -33.69 13.79 -7.26
CA PRO A 231 -34.87 14.41 -7.88
C PRO A 231 -34.51 15.54 -8.86
N HIS A 232 -33.23 15.91 -8.96
CA HIS A 232 -32.75 17.10 -9.65
C HIS A 232 -31.57 16.84 -10.58
N ILE A 233 -31.14 15.59 -10.73
CA ILE A 233 -30.11 15.16 -11.68
C ILE A 233 -30.72 14.02 -12.49
N GLY A 234 -31.07 14.30 -13.75
CA GLY A 234 -31.77 13.36 -14.64
C GLY A 234 -31.09 13.19 -16.00
N ALA A 235 -31.86 12.84 -17.01
CA ALA A 235 -31.39 12.56 -18.39
C ALA A 235 -30.82 13.78 -19.12
N ASP A 236 -31.25 14.99 -18.73
CA ASP A 236 -30.72 16.26 -19.23
C ASP A 236 -29.40 16.69 -18.56
N HIS A 237 -28.93 15.93 -17.57
CA HIS A 237 -27.65 16.15 -16.90
C HIS A 237 -26.55 15.25 -17.49
N ARG A 238 -25.31 15.73 -17.39
CA ARG A 238 -24.09 14.99 -17.69
C ARG A 238 -23.19 15.02 -16.47
N LEU A 239 -22.74 13.85 -16.03
CA LEU A 239 -21.84 13.69 -14.89
C LEU A 239 -20.45 13.27 -15.38
N VAL A 240 -19.41 13.90 -14.83
CA VAL A 240 -18.02 13.64 -15.22
C VAL A 240 -17.15 13.67 -13.97
N ALA A 241 -16.31 12.64 -13.81
CA ALA A 241 -15.30 12.61 -12.77
C ALA A 241 -14.25 13.71 -13.00
N MET A 242 -14.07 14.55 -11.98
CA MET A 242 -13.07 15.63 -11.92
C MET A 242 -12.12 15.38 -10.74
N GLY A 243 -11.50 14.20 -10.71
CA GLY A 243 -10.59 13.77 -9.65
C GLY A 243 -11.38 13.32 -8.43
N GLU A 244 -11.35 14.09 -7.35
CA GLU A 244 -12.15 13.84 -6.14
C GLU A 244 -13.56 14.52 -6.20
N TYR A 245 -13.88 15.13 -7.34
CA TYR A 245 -15.12 15.85 -7.57
C TYR A 245 -15.94 15.24 -8.70
N VAL A 246 -17.23 15.53 -8.74
CA VAL A 246 -18.10 15.24 -9.89
C VAL A 246 -18.62 16.56 -10.45
N LEU A 247 -18.35 16.79 -11.74
CA LEU A 247 -18.97 17.88 -12.48
C LEU A 247 -20.31 17.40 -13.01
N ASP A 248 -21.38 18.00 -12.51
CA ASP A 248 -22.74 17.90 -13.01
C ASP A 248 -23.07 19.13 -13.87
N TRP A 249 -23.54 18.94 -15.10
CA TRP A 249 -23.90 20.07 -15.95
C TRP A 249 -25.06 19.75 -16.89
N VAL A 250 -25.80 20.80 -17.25
CA VAL A 250 -26.98 20.72 -18.14
C VAL A 250 -26.63 21.33 -19.50
N PRO A 251 -26.48 20.53 -20.57
CA PRO A 251 -25.98 21.02 -21.84
C PRO A 251 -26.76 22.18 -22.45
N ALA A 252 -28.09 22.12 -22.42
CA ALA A 252 -28.95 23.16 -22.97
C ALA A 252 -28.72 24.56 -22.34
N SER A 253 -28.27 24.61 -21.07
CA SER A 253 -28.04 25.88 -20.36
C SER A 253 -26.58 26.15 -20.03
N ARG A 254 -25.69 25.16 -20.21
CA ARG A 254 -24.29 25.14 -19.75
C ARG A 254 -24.08 25.37 -18.26
N ARG A 255 -25.15 25.43 -17.47
CA ARG A 255 -25.06 25.56 -16.01
C ARG A 255 -24.42 24.31 -15.45
N TYR A 256 -23.49 24.49 -14.52
CA TYR A 256 -22.84 23.39 -13.84
C TYR A 256 -22.86 23.55 -12.32
N CYS A 257 -22.83 22.42 -11.65
CA CYS A 257 -22.51 22.26 -10.24
C CYS A 257 -21.29 21.32 -10.14
N LEU A 258 -20.30 21.72 -9.35
CA LEU A 258 -19.18 20.86 -8.98
C LEU A 258 -19.43 20.36 -7.56
N TRP A 259 -19.45 19.05 -7.40
CA TRP A 259 -19.73 18.37 -6.13
C TRP A 259 -18.48 17.67 -5.63
N ARG A 260 -18.25 17.71 -4.32
CA ARG A 260 -17.26 16.81 -3.69
C ARG A 260 -17.89 15.41 -3.64
N PHE A 261 -17.18 14.39 -4.10
CA PHE A 261 -17.65 13.02 -3.98
C PHE A 261 -17.32 12.47 -2.58
N ASP A 262 -18.33 12.00 -1.86
CA ASP A 262 -18.17 11.42 -0.53
C ASP A 262 -19.16 10.26 -0.33
N PRO A 263 -18.73 9.01 -0.55
CA PRO A 263 -19.59 7.83 -0.53
C PRO A 263 -20.10 7.46 0.86
N THR A 264 -19.70 8.20 1.90
CA THR A 264 -20.15 8.00 3.28
C THR A 264 -21.31 8.92 3.67
N CYS A 265 -21.61 9.93 2.85
CA CYS A 265 -22.70 10.87 3.06
C CYS A 265 -24.04 10.30 2.54
N ALA A 266 -25.16 10.75 3.10
CA ALA A 266 -26.50 10.30 2.67
C ALA A 266 -26.85 10.65 1.20
N ASP A 267 -26.17 11.65 0.64
CA ASP A 267 -26.05 11.91 -0.80
C ASP A 267 -24.54 11.90 -1.12
N PRO A 268 -24.07 11.07 -2.07
CA PRO A 268 -22.64 10.99 -2.36
C PRO A 268 -22.10 12.25 -3.05
N LEU A 269 -22.96 13.15 -3.53
CA LEU A 269 -22.59 14.43 -4.13
C LEU A 269 -22.73 15.56 -3.10
N VAL A 270 -21.67 15.79 -2.33
CA VAL A 270 -21.66 16.79 -1.25
C VAL A 270 -21.29 18.17 -1.80
N GLY A 271 -22.15 19.15 -1.56
CA GLY A 271 -21.89 20.53 -1.96
C GLY A 271 -23.18 21.25 -2.37
N PRO A 272 -23.13 22.09 -3.42
CA PRO A 272 -22.04 22.24 -4.40
C PRO A 272 -20.84 22.99 -3.85
N VAL A 273 -19.61 22.55 -4.18
CA VAL A 273 -18.38 23.28 -3.83
C VAL A 273 -18.14 24.48 -4.76
N ARG A 274 -18.70 24.42 -5.98
CA ARG A 274 -18.69 25.52 -6.94
C ARG A 274 -19.86 25.39 -7.91
N GLN A 275 -20.37 26.51 -8.40
CA GLN A 275 -21.39 26.56 -9.45
C GLN A 275 -21.03 27.64 -10.47
N GLY A 276 -21.54 27.50 -11.69
CA GLY A 276 -21.34 28.50 -12.73
C GLY A 276 -21.91 28.10 -14.07
N THR A 277 -21.35 28.67 -15.13
CA THR A 277 -21.68 28.35 -16.51
C THR A 277 -20.41 27.95 -17.25
N LEU A 278 -20.46 26.81 -17.93
CA LEU A 278 -19.35 26.34 -18.75
C LEU A 278 -19.12 27.27 -19.96
N PRO A 279 -17.89 27.31 -20.50
CA PRO A 279 -17.56 28.13 -21.67
C PRO A 279 -18.50 27.92 -22.88
N GLU A 280 -18.49 28.86 -23.83
CA GLU A 280 -19.22 28.68 -25.10
C GLU A 280 -18.70 27.46 -25.87
N GLY A 281 -19.61 26.76 -26.55
CA GLY A 281 -19.31 25.53 -27.31
C GLY A 281 -19.53 24.21 -26.56
N PHE A 282 -19.82 24.25 -25.26
CA PHE A 282 -20.29 23.06 -24.53
C PHE A 282 -21.79 22.88 -24.75
N ASP A 283 -22.18 21.75 -25.33
CA ASP A 283 -23.57 21.43 -25.69
C ASP A 283 -23.84 19.91 -25.65
N GLU A 284 -25.00 19.48 -26.15
CA GLU A 284 -25.42 18.08 -26.10
C GLU A 284 -24.50 17.12 -26.85
N THR A 285 -23.63 17.63 -27.73
CA THR A 285 -22.67 16.83 -28.50
C THR A 285 -21.30 16.76 -27.82
N THR A 286 -21.12 17.40 -26.67
CA THR A 286 -19.84 17.50 -25.98
C THR A 286 -19.63 16.39 -24.96
N THR A 287 -18.50 15.68 -25.04
CA THR A 287 -18.02 14.76 -23.99
C THR A 287 -16.79 15.33 -23.30
N LEU A 288 -16.62 15.03 -22.02
CA LEU A 288 -15.50 15.52 -21.21
C LEU A 288 -14.67 14.36 -20.66
N THR A 289 -13.37 14.56 -20.56
CA THR A 289 -12.45 13.61 -19.93
C THR A 289 -11.41 14.38 -19.14
N LEU A 290 -11.32 14.12 -17.84
CA LEU A 290 -10.24 14.66 -17.01
C LEU A 290 -8.95 13.88 -17.28
N VAL A 291 -7.85 14.60 -17.45
CA VAL A 291 -6.49 14.07 -17.46
C VAL A 291 -5.72 14.80 -16.40
N GLN A 292 -5.20 14.06 -15.43
CA GLN A 292 -4.32 14.61 -14.42
C GLN A 292 -2.87 14.38 -14.86
N GLN A 293 -1.99 15.33 -14.59
CA GLN A 293 -0.53 15.17 -14.64
C GLN A 293 0.02 14.82 -13.25
N PRO A 294 1.22 14.24 -13.14
CA PRO A 294 1.93 14.16 -11.87
C PRO A 294 1.99 15.55 -11.23
N ARG A 295 1.79 15.62 -9.91
CA ARG A 295 1.77 16.91 -9.20
C ARG A 295 3.11 17.61 -9.34
N SER A 296 3.12 18.84 -9.82
CA SER A 296 4.34 19.65 -9.88
C SER A 296 4.77 20.07 -8.47
N VAL A 297 6.07 20.21 -8.23
CA VAL A 297 6.57 20.76 -6.95
C VAL A 297 6.30 22.26 -6.95
N ASN A 298 5.55 22.77 -5.96
CA ASN A 298 5.37 24.21 -5.80
C ASN A 298 6.68 24.85 -5.28
N PRO A 299 7.34 25.74 -6.03
CA PRO A 299 8.64 26.30 -5.63
C PRO A 299 8.61 27.09 -4.32
N THR A 300 7.45 27.66 -3.96
CA THR A 300 7.29 28.41 -2.70
C THR A 300 7.18 27.45 -1.53
N GLN A 301 6.33 26.42 -1.64
CA GLN A 301 6.18 25.41 -0.59
C GLN A 301 7.45 24.57 -0.43
N ALA A 302 8.20 24.33 -1.51
CA ALA A 302 9.51 23.67 -1.49
C ALA A 302 10.56 24.36 -0.59
N GLN A 303 10.35 25.63 -0.22
CA GLN A 303 11.21 26.35 0.73
C GLN A 303 10.72 26.29 2.19
N VAL A 304 9.54 25.71 2.44
CA VAL A 304 8.90 25.66 3.77
C VAL A 304 9.09 24.26 4.37
N PRO A 305 9.95 24.09 5.39
CA PRO A 305 10.12 22.82 6.08
C PRO A 305 8.78 22.24 6.55
N GLY A 306 8.67 20.92 6.53
CA GLY A 306 7.46 20.21 6.95
C GLY A 306 6.35 20.12 5.89
N THR A 307 6.52 20.70 4.70
CA THR A 307 5.55 20.54 3.59
C THR A 307 5.93 19.39 2.67
N VAL A 308 4.93 18.82 1.97
CA VAL A 308 5.17 17.75 0.99
C VAL A 308 6.10 18.22 -0.12
N ASP A 309 5.96 19.45 -0.60
CA ASP A 309 6.83 20.00 -1.64
C ASP A 309 8.27 20.20 -1.16
N PHE A 310 8.47 20.54 0.12
CA PHE A 310 9.80 20.55 0.71
C PHE A 310 10.39 19.15 0.77
N MET A 311 9.61 18.15 1.20
CA MET A 311 10.05 16.74 1.16
C MET A 311 10.43 16.31 -0.25
N ARG A 312 9.62 16.63 -1.26
CA ARG A 312 9.88 16.28 -2.67
C ARG A 312 11.10 16.99 -3.24
N ASP A 313 11.35 18.23 -2.82
CA ASP A 313 12.53 18.99 -3.21
C ASP A 313 13.80 18.43 -2.56
N LYS A 314 13.78 18.11 -1.26
CA LYS A 314 14.97 17.71 -0.51
C LYS A 314 15.26 16.20 -0.51
N ILE A 315 14.24 15.36 -0.45
CA ILE A 315 14.35 13.91 -0.34
C ILE A 315 14.22 13.29 -1.73
N LYS A 316 15.29 12.65 -2.19
CA LYS A 316 15.34 11.89 -3.46
C LYS A 316 15.36 10.39 -3.23
N HIS A 317 15.69 9.95 -2.01
CA HIS A 317 15.74 8.54 -1.62
C HIS A 317 14.92 8.29 -0.36
N VAL A 318 13.89 7.45 -0.47
CA VAL A 318 13.20 6.90 0.70
C VAL A 318 13.68 5.46 0.90
N VAL A 319 14.34 5.22 2.02
CA VAL A 319 14.78 3.89 2.45
C VAL A 319 13.84 3.42 3.54
N TYR A 320 13.17 2.29 3.33
CA TYR A 320 12.15 1.76 4.22
C TYR A 320 12.56 0.38 4.74
N LEU A 321 12.95 0.30 6.01
CA LEU A 321 13.25 -0.95 6.71
C LEU A 321 12.08 -1.35 7.61
N MET A 322 11.59 -2.58 7.43
CA MET A 322 10.55 -3.16 8.27
C MET A 322 11.06 -4.40 9.02
N LEU A 323 11.16 -4.26 10.34
CA LEU A 323 11.57 -5.27 11.31
C LEU A 323 10.36 -6.08 11.83
N GLU A 324 10.64 -7.02 12.73
CA GLU A 324 9.75 -8.01 13.37
C GLU A 324 9.94 -8.01 14.90
N ASN A 325 9.16 -8.83 15.57
CA ASN A 325 8.00 -8.37 16.32
C ASN A 325 8.35 -7.71 17.68
N ARG A 326 8.07 -6.41 17.83
CA ARG A 326 8.35 -5.65 19.06
C ARG A 326 7.32 -4.54 19.30
N SER A 327 6.68 -4.55 20.46
CA SER A 327 5.85 -3.43 20.91
C SER A 327 6.70 -2.18 21.19
N PHE A 328 6.07 -1.00 21.15
CA PHE A 328 6.74 0.26 21.44
C PHE A 328 7.33 0.29 22.85
N ASP A 329 6.55 -0.01 23.90
CA ASP A 329 7.03 -0.02 25.27
C ASP A 329 8.17 -1.02 25.51
N HIS A 330 8.18 -2.13 24.78
CA HIS A 330 9.20 -3.18 24.90
C HIS A 330 10.60 -2.69 24.56
N VAL A 331 10.75 -1.84 23.53
CA VAL A 331 12.08 -1.46 23.01
C VAL A 331 12.39 0.04 23.04
N LEU A 332 11.36 0.90 23.12
CA LEU A 332 11.49 2.37 23.15
C LEU A 332 10.71 3.03 24.30
N GLY A 333 9.95 2.28 25.10
CA GLY A 333 9.15 2.85 26.20
C GLY A 333 9.97 3.70 27.19
N TRP A 334 11.24 3.36 27.38
CA TRP A 334 12.15 4.06 28.31
C TRP A 334 13.06 5.10 27.63
N LEU A 335 12.78 5.48 26.38
CA LEU A 335 13.62 6.39 25.60
C LEU A 335 13.80 7.77 26.28
N TYR A 336 12.71 8.31 26.83
CA TYR A 336 12.68 9.55 27.59
C TYR A 336 12.09 9.33 28.98
N GLY A 337 12.75 9.88 30.00
CA GLY A 337 12.20 9.96 31.34
C GLY A 337 11.31 11.18 31.52
N LYS A 338 10.46 11.19 32.56
CA LYS A 338 9.54 12.31 32.89
C LYS A 338 10.23 13.67 33.13
N THR A 339 11.55 13.69 33.25
CA THR A 339 12.37 14.90 33.50
C THR A 339 13.23 15.31 32.32
N ASP A 340 13.23 14.54 31.23
CA ASP A 340 13.88 14.96 29.98
C ASP A 340 13.18 16.22 29.45
N THR A 341 13.97 17.19 29.00
CA THR A 341 13.50 18.48 28.46
C THR A 341 14.13 18.72 27.09
N GLY A 342 13.55 19.62 26.29
CA GLY A 342 14.06 19.93 24.95
C GLY A 342 13.58 18.96 23.85
N ILE A 343 12.56 18.15 24.14
CA ILE A 343 11.86 17.32 23.14
C ILE A 343 11.11 18.25 22.17
N ASN A 344 11.34 18.05 20.87
CA ASN A 344 10.60 18.71 19.81
C ASN A 344 9.34 17.89 19.50
N PHE A 345 8.17 18.51 19.50
CA PHE A 345 6.93 17.83 19.17
C PHE A 345 6.41 18.26 17.80
N VAL A 346 6.05 17.29 16.97
CA VAL A 346 5.33 17.49 15.69
C VAL A 346 3.95 16.87 15.82
N GLY A 347 2.90 17.63 15.55
CA GLY A 347 1.52 17.24 15.87
C GLY A 347 1.14 17.63 17.29
N ASN A 348 0.68 16.68 18.10
CA ASN A 348 0.30 16.90 19.49
C ASN A 348 1.55 17.05 20.40
N ASP A 349 1.54 18.01 21.33
CA ASP A 349 2.64 18.38 22.23
C ASP A 349 2.56 17.75 23.64
N ALA A 350 1.68 16.76 23.84
CA ALA A 350 1.59 15.98 25.07
C ALA A 350 2.95 15.33 25.41
N PRO A 351 3.27 15.15 26.70
CA PRO A 351 4.49 14.45 27.12
C PRO A 351 4.66 13.11 26.40
N PHE A 352 5.91 12.67 26.22
CA PHE A 352 6.24 11.38 25.62
C PHE A 352 5.49 10.24 26.33
N ASP A 353 4.76 9.44 25.57
CA ASP A 353 3.86 8.40 26.06
C ASP A 353 4.58 7.06 26.16
N GLY A 354 5.56 6.99 27.05
CA GLY A 354 6.43 5.84 27.26
C GLY A 354 6.09 5.00 28.49
N ALA A 355 6.89 3.95 28.68
CA ALA A 355 6.81 3.02 29.80
C ALA A 355 7.04 3.71 31.15
N ASN A 356 6.38 3.19 32.19
CA ASN A 356 6.62 3.61 33.58
C ASN A 356 6.47 2.44 34.56
N THR A 357 7.04 2.61 35.76
CA THR A 357 7.15 1.56 36.78
C THR A 357 5.82 1.22 37.47
N ASP A 358 4.75 1.97 37.21
CA ASP A 358 3.43 1.73 37.79
C ASP A 358 2.56 0.82 36.89
N MET A 359 3.03 0.51 35.68
CA MET A 359 2.33 -0.34 34.72
C MET A 359 2.38 -1.81 35.16
N PHE A 360 1.25 -2.52 34.99
CA PHE A 360 1.15 -3.94 35.33
C PHE A 360 0.07 -4.64 34.52
N ASN A 361 0.15 -5.98 34.46
CA ASN A 361 -0.94 -6.86 34.08
C ASN A 361 -1.28 -7.78 35.27
N ILE A 362 -2.44 -8.45 35.18
CA ILE A 362 -2.87 -9.40 36.21
C ILE A 362 -2.66 -10.83 35.70
N ASP A 363 -1.90 -11.61 36.46
CA ASP A 363 -1.94 -13.06 36.38
C ASP A 363 -3.06 -13.55 37.31
N PRO A 364 -4.19 -14.08 36.80
CA PRO A 364 -5.30 -14.49 37.65
C PRO A 364 -4.96 -15.67 38.59
N CYS A 365 -3.89 -16.42 38.29
CA CYS A 365 -3.48 -17.60 39.05
C CYS A 365 -2.02 -17.52 39.56
N GLY A 366 -1.37 -16.35 39.47
CA GLY A 366 0.06 -16.19 39.79
C GLY A 366 0.40 -16.18 41.28
N GLY A 367 -0.59 -15.96 42.15
CA GLY A 367 -0.35 -15.88 43.59
C GLY A 367 0.18 -17.19 44.20
N PRO A 368 0.75 -17.15 45.43
CA PRO A 368 1.43 -18.30 46.04
C PRO A 368 0.60 -19.57 46.21
N ASP A 369 -0.72 -19.45 46.19
CA ASP A 369 -1.67 -20.56 46.29
C ASP A 369 -2.16 -21.08 44.93
N GLY A 370 -1.68 -20.51 43.82
CA GLY A 370 -2.08 -20.81 42.45
C GLY A 370 -3.52 -20.40 42.11
N LYS A 371 -4.16 -19.57 42.96
CA LYS A 371 -5.59 -19.22 42.87
C LYS A 371 -5.86 -17.73 43.07
N THR A 372 -4.94 -17.01 43.70
CA THR A 372 -5.05 -15.58 43.93
C THR A 372 -4.42 -14.80 42.78
N PRO A 373 -5.05 -13.69 42.35
CA PRO A 373 -4.45 -12.83 41.33
C PRO A 373 -3.15 -12.19 41.82
N GLU A 374 -2.14 -12.18 40.95
CA GLU A 374 -0.87 -11.49 41.14
C GLU A 374 -0.75 -10.28 40.19
N LYS A 375 -0.16 -9.19 40.68
CA LYS A 375 0.25 -8.08 39.82
C LYS A 375 1.63 -8.37 39.24
N VAL A 376 1.67 -8.54 37.93
CA VAL A 376 2.92 -8.66 37.17
C VAL A 376 3.29 -7.27 36.68
N MET A 377 4.27 -6.66 37.34
CA MET A 377 4.73 -5.31 37.04
C MET A 377 5.54 -5.28 35.74
N LEU A 378 5.45 -4.18 35.00
CA LEU A 378 6.34 -3.92 33.87
C LEU A 378 7.77 -3.83 34.38
N ALA A 379 8.63 -4.71 33.90
CA ALA A 379 10.01 -4.79 34.33
C ALA A 379 10.91 -4.05 33.34
N GLN A 380 11.55 -2.97 33.80
CA GLN A 380 12.61 -2.31 33.03
C GLN A 380 13.85 -3.19 32.87
N TYR A 381 14.08 -4.10 33.84
CA TYR A 381 15.24 -4.98 33.92
C TYR A 381 14.81 -6.37 34.40
N LYS A 382 15.58 -7.41 34.05
CA LYS A 382 15.44 -8.74 34.67
C LYS A 382 15.64 -8.63 36.19
N ASP A 383 14.65 -9.08 36.96
CA ASP A 383 14.65 -9.04 38.43
C ASP A 383 14.85 -7.63 39.05
N GLY A 384 14.52 -6.57 38.31
CA GLY A 384 14.57 -5.19 38.81
C GLY A 384 15.97 -4.62 39.05
N GLN A 385 17.04 -5.25 38.53
CA GLN A 385 18.41 -4.74 38.65
C GLN A 385 19.16 -4.66 37.32
N LEU A 386 19.88 -3.55 37.15
CA LEU A 386 20.79 -3.27 36.06
C LEU A 386 22.08 -4.09 36.26
N SER A 387 22.44 -4.97 35.33
CA SER A 387 23.61 -5.86 35.46
C SER A 387 24.38 -5.95 34.16
N GLU A 388 25.69 -5.71 34.15
CA GLU A 388 26.56 -5.83 32.96
C GLU A 388 26.68 -7.26 32.39
N GLU A 389 26.01 -8.24 33.02
CA GLU A 389 25.90 -9.64 32.61
C GLU A 389 24.57 -9.93 31.87
N TRP A 390 24.11 -8.99 31.02
CA TRP A 390 22.81 -9.09 30.33
C TRP A 390 22.71 -10.35 29.47
N ASP A 391 21.52 -10.93 29.44
CA ASP A 391 21.07 -11.86 28.41
C ASP A 391 19.96 -11.12 27.67
N LEU A 392 20.20 -10.71 26.42
CA LEU A 392 19.18 -10.07 25.60
C LEU A 392 18.19 -11.09 25.00
N ASP A 393 18.40 -12.39 25.19
CA ASP A 393 17.49 -13.46 24.77
C ASP A 393 16.66 -13.97 25.98
N PHE A 394 15.79 -13.11 26.53
CA PHE A 394 14.92 -13.47 27.66
C PHE A 394 13.51 -13.91 27.26
N LEU A 395 13.11 -13.74 25.99
CA LEU A 395 11.87 -14.26 25.42
C LEU A 395 12.21 -15.41 24.46
N PRO A 396 12.46 -16.64 24.98
CA PRO A 396 12.99 -17.75 24.19
C PRO A 396 11.96 -18.34 23.21
N ASN A 397 10.68 -18.01 23.38
CA ASN A 397 9.60 -18.42 22.49
C ASN A 397 8.80 -17.19 22.05
N ASP A 398 8.18 -17.30 20.90
CA ASP A 398 7.27 -16.30 20.38
C ASP A 398 5.95 -16.28 21.16
N PRO A 399 5.55 -15.13 21.73
CA PRO A 399 4.24 -15.00 22.38
C PRO A 399 3.10 -15.10 21.37
N PHE A 400 1.89 -15.41 21.83
CA PHE A 400 0.72 -15.46 20.95
C PHE A 400 0.32 -14.06 20.48
N HIS A 401 0.18 -13.90 19.17
CA HIS A 401 -0.10 -12.59 18.57
C HIS A 401 -0.96 -12.65 17.29
N ASP A 402 -1.65 -13.77 17.07
CA ASP A 402 -2.74 -13.85 16.10
C ASP A 402 -3.93 -12.99 16.57
N LYS A 403 -4.84 -12.62 15.66
CA LYS A 403 -5.95 -11.69 15.94
C LYS A 403 -6.78 -12.08 17.16
N THR A 404 -7.03 -13.37 17.37
CA THR A 404 -7.82 -13.82 18.53
C THR A 404 -7.11 -13.54 19.84
N ASP A 405 -5.80 -13.70 19.88
CA ASP A 405 -4.95 -13.48 21.04
C ASP A 405 -4.80 -11.99 21.32
N VAL A 406 -4.49 -11.19 20.31
CA VAL A 406 -4.34 -9.74 20.47
C VAL A 406 -5.64 -9.09 20.95
N MET A 407 -6.79 -9.53 20.43
CA MET A 407 -8.09 -9.05 20.91
C MET A 407 -8.32 -9.40 22.39
N ARG A 408 -7.88 -10.57 22.85
CA ARG A 408 -7.95 -10.99 24.26
C ARG A 408 -7.00 -10.18 25.16
N GLN A 409 -5.82 -9.85 24.66
CA GLN A 409 -4.83 -9.03 25.35
C GLN A 409 -5.36 -7.60 25.55
N MET A 410 -5.93 -7.03 24.50
CA MET A 410 -6.48 -5.68 24.46
C MET A 410 -7.79 -5.53 25.26
N PHE A 411 -8.75 -6.43 25.08
CA PHE A 411 -10.09 -6.36 25.69
C PHE A 411 -10.23 -7.23 26.94
N TYR A 412 -9.17 -7.33 27.74
CA TYR A 412 -9.22 -8.04 29.02
C TYR A 412 -10.39 -7.54 29.89
N GLY A 413 -11.18 -8.45 30.44
CA GLY A 413 -12.38 -8.09 31.22
C GLY A 413 -13.54 -7.46 30.42
N GLN A 414 -13.41 -7.30 29.09
CA GLN A 414 -14.39 -6.66 28.21
C GLN A 414 -14.84 -7.61 27.09
N LYS A 415 -15.60 -8.66 27.43
CA LYS A 415 -15.99 -9.73 26.48
C LYS A 415 -16.58 -9.24 25.15
N ASP A 416 -17.40 -8.20 25.16
CA ASP A 416 -18.01 -7.60 23.95
C ASP A 416 -17.40 -6.21 23.65
N GLY A 417 -16.15 -5.98 24.07
CA GLY A 417 -15.51 -4.67 24.01
C GLY A 417 -15.45 -4.11 22.59
N TYR A 418 -15.09 -4.93 21.61
CA TYR A 418 -15.05 -4.53 20.20
C TYR A 418 -16.44 -4.11 19.68
N ASP A 419 -17.44 -4.96 19.88
CA ASP A 419 -18.82 -4.73 19.42
C ASP A 419 -19.43 -3.46 20.06
N LYS A 420 -19.07 -3.20 21.32
CA LYS A 420 -19.51 -2.02 22.08
C LYS A 420 -18.65 -0.77 21.84
N ARG A 421 -17.65 -0.86 20.96
CA ARG A 421 -16.65 0.19 20.73
C ARG A 421 -15.99 0.70 22.00
N ALA A 422 -15.69 -0.20 22.92
CA ALA A 422 -14.99 0.11 24.15
C ALA A 422 -13.53 0.50 23.86
N VAL A 423 -12.96 1.34 24.72
CA VAL A 423 -11.52 1.58 24.72
C VAL A 423 -10.82 0.32 25.26
N PRO A 424 -9.85 -0.27 24.53
CA PRO A 424 -9.03 -1.38 25.02
C PRO A 424 -8.42 -1.09 26.39
N GLN A 425 -8.32 -2.11 27.25
CA GLN A 425 -7.71 -1.99 28.58
C GLN A 425 -6.23 -2.35 28.61
N MET A 426 -5.74 -3.06 27.59
CA MET A 426 -4.35 -3.53 27.50
C MET A 426 -3.93 -4.42 28.70
N GLY A 427 -4.91 -5.07 29.35
CA GLY A 427 -4.74 -5.76 30.64
C GLY A 427 -4.47 -7.27 30.56
N GLY A 428 -4.47 -7.85 29.36
CA GLY A 428 -4.59 -9.30 29.16
C GLY A 428 -3.37 -10.01 28.59
N PHE A 429 -2.23 -9.35 28.44
CA PHE A 429 -1.00 -9.90 27.86
C PHE A 429 -0.47 -11.09 28.67
N VAL A 430 -0.35 -10.94 29.98
CA VAL A 430 0.08 -12.04 30.88
C VAL A 430 -0.95 -13.15 30.90
N TRP A 431 -2.24 -12.81 31.03
CA TRP A 431 -3.32 -13.79 31.07
C TRP A 431 -3.41 -14.64 29.80
N ASN A 432 -3.28 -14.01 28.63
CA ASN A 432 -3.40 -14.69 27.35
C ASN A 432 -2.17 -15.56 27.05
N ASN A 433 -0.95 -15.07 27.33
CA ASN A 433 0.29 -15.81 27.07
C ASN A 433 0.61 -16.83 28.15
N GLY A 434 0.13 -16.65 29.38
CA GLY A 434 0.43 -17.51 30.52
C GLY A 434 1.88 -17.41 31.02
N VAL A 435 2.61 -16.37 30.62
CA VAL A 435 4.00 -16.10 31.02
C VAL A 435 4.17 -14.65 31.43
N HIS A 436 5.06 -14.38 32.38
CA HIS A 436 5.33 -13.02 32.87
C HIS A 436 6.31 -12.27 31.97
N ASP A 437 7.09 -12.97 31.14
CA ASP A 437 8.16 -12.41 30.32
C ASP A 437 7.66 -11.39 29.28
N VAL A 438 6.39 -11.45 28.89
CA VAL A 438 5.75 -10.43 28.02
C VAL A 438 5.64 -9.04 28.66
N MET A 439 5.94 -8.93 29.96
CA MET A 439 6.03 -7.67 30.70
C MET A 439 7.48 -7.20 30.91
N GLN A 440 8.48 -7.88 30.33
CA GLN A 440 9.86 -7.43 30.36
C GLN A 440 10.13 -6.42 29.23
N THR A 441 11.06 -5.50 29.45
CA THR A 441 11.42 -4.41 28.52
C THR A 441 12.92 -4.20 28.44
N TYR A 442 13.38 -3.56 27.37
CA TYR A 442 14.78 -3.17 27.20
C TYR A 442 14.98 -1.71 27.58
N ALA A 443 16.06 -1.45 28.32
CA ALA A 443 16.54 -0.09 28.56
C ALA A 443 17.30 0.47 27.34
N PRO A 444 17.40 1.80 27.18
CA PRO A 444 18.08 2.42 26.03
C PRO A 444 19.54 2.00 25.84
N ARG A 445 20.23 1.55 26.90
CA ARG A 445 21.62 1.07 26.82
C ARG A 445 21.74 -0.37 26.31
N GLN A 446 20.66 -1.16 26.37
CA GLN A 446 20.64 -2.53 25.85
C GLN A 446 20.40 -2.55 24.34
N LEU A 447 19.61 -1.60 23.83
CA LEU A 447 19.34 -1.40 22.40
C LEU A 447 19.83 -0.01 21.94
N PRO A 448 21.16 0.26 22.02
CA PRO A 448 21.76 1.59 21.83
C PRO A 448 21.62 2.15 20.41
N ILE A 449 21.49 1.30 19.40
CA ILE A 449 21.31 1.71 18.00
C ILE A 449 19.87 2.17 17.79
N LEU A 450 18.88 1.32 18.11
CA LEU A 450 17.46 1.68 17.94
C LEU A 450 17.11 2.93 18.76
N ASN A 451 17.46 2.94 20.06
CA ASN A 451 17.22 4.09 20.93
C ASN A 451 18.09 5.31 20.56
N GLY A 452 19.31 5.08 20.09
CA GLY A 452 20.21 6.13 19.63
C GLY A 452 19.67 6.86 18.41
N LEU A 453 19.13 6.13 17.43
CA LEU A 453 18.48 6.71 16.26
C LEU A 453 17.20 7.47 16.66
N ALA A 454 16.35 6.87 17.49
CA ALA A 454 15.14 7.54 18.00
C ALA A 454 15.46 8.86 18.72
N ARG A 455 16.48 8.87 19.61
CA ARG A 455 16.85 10.07 20.38
C ARG A 455 17.53 11.15 19.53
N ASN A 456 18.27 10.77 18.50
CA ASN A 456 19.01 11.72 17.67
C ASN A 456 18.25 12.22 16.44
N TYR A 457 17.07 11.67 16.15
CA TYR A 457 16.20 12.08 15.05
C TYR A 457 14.74 12.13 15.54
N ALA A 458 13.83 11.44 14.88
CA ALA A 458 12.41 11.45 15.21
C ALA A 458 11.87 10.04 15.48
N VAL A 459 10.97 9.94 16.47
CA VAL A 459 10.23 8.72 16.82
C VAL A 459 8.75 9.03 16.98
N SER A 460 7.88 8.11 16.59
CA SER A 460 6.46 8.18 16.94
C SER A 460 6.19 7.31 18.15
N ASP A 461 5.54 7.88 19.17
CA ASP A 461 4.94 7.17 20.29
C ASP A 461 3.43 6.96 20.11
N ALA A 462 2.92 7.20 18.90
CA ALA A 462 1.52 7.03 18.53
C ALA A 462 1.39 6.37 17.15
N TRP A 463 2.27 5.40 16.88
CA TRP A 463 2.22 4.55 15.69
C TRP A 463 1.73 3.15 16.08
N TYR A 464 0.68 2.69 15.42
CA TYR A 464 -0.02 1.46 15.76
C TYR A 464 0.11 0.43 14.64
N CYS A 465 0.04 -0.86 14.98
CA CYS A 465 -0.23 -1.89 13.97
C CYS A 465 -1.51 -1.54 13.23
N SER A 466 -1.58 -1.85 11.93
CA SER A 466 -2.78 -1.54 11.15
C SER A 466 -4.00 -2.35 11.62
N MET A 467 -3.80 -3.54 12.20
CA MET A 467 -4.85 -4.26 12.90
C MET A 467 -4.29 -5.06 14.07
N PRO A 468 -5.13 -5.44 15.06
CA PRO A 468 -4.74 -6.35 16.14
C PRO A 468 -4.57 -7.76 15.57
N SER A 469 -3.42 -8.05 14.97
CA SER A 469 -3.08 -9.34 14.37
C SER A 469 -1.56 -9.46 14.15
N ALA A 470 -1.16 -10.59 13.59
CA ALA A 470 0.20 -10.98 13.34
C ALA A 470 0.80 -10.34 12.07
N THR A 471 1.99 -10.82 11.72
CA THR A 471 2.88 -10.29 10.69
C THR A 471 2.26 -10.14 9.32
N ASP A 472 1.74 -11.21 8.70
CA ASP A 472 1.34 -11.12 7.29
C ASP A 472 0.15 -10.17 7.08
N PRO A 473 -0.91 -10.16 7.92
CA PRO A 473 -1.96 -9.14 7.82
C PRO A 473 -1.43 -7.71 7.93
N ASN A 474 -0.50 -7.42 8.85
CA ASN A 474 0.05 -6.07 9.02
C ASN A 474 1.04 -5.68 7.91
N ARG A 475 1.84 -6.62 7.39
CA ARG A 475 2.67 -6.41 6.20
C ARG A 475 1.83 -6.22 4.94
N ALA A 476 0.74 -6.97 4.78
CA ALA A 476 -0.23 -6.74 3.71
C ALA A 476 -0.77 -5.31 3.74
N PHE A 477 -1.11 -4.78 4.93
CA PHE A 477 -1.49 -3.37 5.08
C PHE A 477 -0.37 -2.42 4.64
N ALA A 478 0.87 -2.71 5.02
CA ALA A 478 2.03 -1.88 4.70
C ALA A 478 2.36 -1.77 3.20
N PHE A 479 1.85 -2.69 2.37
CA PHE A 479 2.12 -2.71 0.93
C PHE A 479 0.86 -2.51 0.07
N THR A 480 -0.32 -2.83 0.58
CA THR A 480 -1.58 -2.84 -0.20
C THR A 480 -2.70 -2.01 0.41
N GLY A 481 -2.50 -1.45 1.61
CA GLY A 481 -3.52 -0.68 2.31
C GLY A 481 -4.60 -1.52 3.02
N SER A 482 -4.53 -2.86 2.95
CA SER A 482 -5.44 -3.76 3.66
C SER A 482 -4.76 -5.06 4.07
N SER A 483 -5.39 -5.84 4.95
CA SER A 483 -4.98 -7.23 5.24
C SER A 483 -5.42 -8.22 4.16
N LEU A 484 -5.97 -7.75 3.05
CA LEU A 484 -6.38 -8.58 1.92
C LEU A 484 -7.41 -9.67 2.32
N GLY A 485 -8.31 -9.32 3.23
CA GLY A 485 -9.34 -10.21 3.80
C GLY A 485 -8.82 -11.23 4.83
N GLN A 486 -7.52 -11.21 5.14
CA GLN A 486 -6.91 -12.13 6.09
C GLN A 486 -7.00 -11.61 7.52
N LEU A 487 -7.16 -12.52 8.48
CA LEU A 487 -7.21 -12.21 9.91
C LEU A 487 -5.98 -12.65 10.68
N ASN A 488 -5.21 -13.61 10.17
CA ASN A 488 -4.13 -14.30 10.90
C ASN A 488 -3.06 -14.79 9.91
N ASN A 489 -1.90 -15.19 10.43
CA ASN A 489 -0.87 -15.85 9.63
C ASN A 489 -1.30 -17.25 9.15
N PHE A 490 -2.26 -17.93 9.82
CA PHE A 490 -2.50 -19.37 9.58
C PHE A 490 -3.93 -19.95 9.66
N GLN A 491 -4.99 -19.20 9.93
CA GLN A 491 -6.28 -19.86 10.14
C GLN A 491 -6.94 -20.34 8.83
N ASN A 492 -6.87 -21.67 8.62
CA ASN A 492 -7.73 -22.56 7.79
C ASN A 492 -7.26 -23.00 6.38
N GLY A 493 -5.96 -23.03 6.06
CA GLY A 493 -5.51 -23.74 4.85
C GLY A 493 -4.19 -23.25 4.25
N ASN A 494 -3.97 -23.62 2.99
CA ASN A 494 -2.77 -23.29 2.19
C ASN A 494 -2.75 -21.83 1.70
N THR A 495 -3.28 -20.90 2.50
CA THR A 495 -3.69 -19.56 2.07
C THR A 495 -2.55 -18.73 1.47
N TYR A 496 -1.28 -19.10 1.69
CA TYR A 496 -0.09 -18.42 1.18
C TYR A 496 0.56 -19.09 -0.05
N THR A 497 0.15 -20.31 -0.44
CA THR A 497 0.72 -20.99 -1.62
C THR A 497 0.16 -20.44 -2.94
N ASN A 498 -1.05 -19.85 -2.89
CA ASN A 498 -1.81 -19.45 -4.06
C ASN A 498 -1.90 -17.92 -4.26
N TRP A 499 -1.21 -17.11 -3.44
CA TRP A 499 -1.34 -15.65 -3.48
C TRP A 499 -0.98 -15.04 -4.85
N PRO A 500 0.14 -15.43 -5.52
CA PRO A 500 0.46 -14.93 -6.85
C PRO A 500 -0.53 -15.36 -7.94
N SER A 501 -1.35 -16.37 -7.68
CA SER A 501 -2.28 -16.98 -8.63
C SER A 501 -3.71 -16.45 -8.52
N ASN A 502 -4.00 -15.55 -7.57
CA ASN A 502 -5.33 -15.01 -7.31
C ASN A 502 -5.38 -13.49 -7.45
N PRO A 503 -6.56 -12.91 -7.77
CA PRO A 503 -6.76 -11.48 -7.70
C PRO A 503 -6.48 -10.92 -6.30
N HIS A 504 -5.68 -9.85 -6.22
CA HIS A 504 -5.31 -9.12 -5.02
C HIS A 504 -5.46 -7.60 -5.26
N ARG A 505 -5.59 -6.83 -4.18
CA ARG A 505 -5.57 -5.35 -4.24
C ARG A 505 -4.22 -4.86 -4.76
N GLN A 506 -4.18 -3.64 -5.27
CA GLN A 506 -2.94 -3.07 -5.82
C GLN A 506 -1.93 -2.87 -4.70
N SER A 507 -0.68 -3.22 -4.97
CA SER A 507 0.44 -2.87 -4.10
C SER A 507 0.94 -1.46 -4.41
N ILE A 508 1.73 -0.89 -3.50
CA ILE A 508 2.39 0.41 -3.70
C ILE A 508 3.22 0.43 -4.99
N TRP A 509 3.92 -0.67 -5.29
CA TRP A 509 4.69 -0.81 -6.53
C TRP A 509 3.77 -0.79 -7.76
N LYS A 510 2.59 -1.40 -7.70
CA LYS A 510 1.62 -1.36 -8.81
C LYS A 510 1.16 0.06 -9.13
N VAL A 511 0.88 0.85 -8.10
CA VAL A 511 0.46 2.24 -8.26
C VAL A 511 1.61 3.10 -8.81
N LEU A 512 2.82 2.96 -8.26
CA LEU A 512 4.02 3.63 -8.75
C LEU A 512 4.32 3.27 -10.21
N TRP A 513 4.28 1.98 -10.56
CA TRP A 513 4.53 1.47 -11.91
C TRP A 513 3.55 2.01 -12.95
N SER A 514 2.25 1.99 -12.62
CA SER A 514 1.19 2.54 -13.48
C SER A 514 1.34 4.04 -13.70
N ASN A 515 2.03 4.74 -12.80
CA ASN A 515 2.38 6.15 -12.90
C ASN A 515 3.84 6.38 -13.36
N GLY A 516 4.47 5.38 -14.01
CA GLY A 516 5.76 5.49 -14.68
C GLY A 516 6.97 5.58 -13.75
N PHE A 517 6.80 5.28 -12.46
CA PHE A 517 7.91 5.27 -11.50
C PHE A 517 8.59 3.89 -11.53
N THR A 518 9.83 3.84 -12.02
CA THR A 518 10.61 2.61 -12.19
C THR A 518 11.82 2.51 -11.27
N ASP A 519 12.20 3.59 -10.60
CA ASP A 519 13.42 3.67 -9.80
C ASP A 519 13.20 3.20 -8.37
N TRP A 520 13.04 1.88 -8.23
CA TRP A 520 12.90 1.23 -6.93
C TRP A 520 13.63 -0.11 -6.89
N LYS A 521 13.99 -0.55 -5.69
CA LYS A 521 14.48 -1.91 -5.45
C LYS A 521 14.02 -2.47 -4.11
N LEU A 522 13.89 -3.79 -4.07
CA LEU A 522 13.75 -4.58 -2.88
C LEU A 522 15.12 -5.16 -2.53
N TYR A 523 15.66 -4.73 -1.39
CA TYR A 523 16.89 -5.25 -0.82
C TYR A 523 16.59 -6.28 0.27
N HIS A 524 17.03 -7.51 0.06
CA HIS A 524 16.73 -8.62 0.93
C HIS A 524 17.98 -9.17 1.60
N SER A 525 17.80 -9.77 2.78
CA SER A 525 18.86 -10.50 3.48
C SER A 525 18.61 -12.01 3.50
N VAL A 526 17.78 -12.52 2.57
CA VAL A 526 17.40 -13.93 2.50
C VAL A 526 18.61 -14.87 2.42
N GLU A 527 18.81 -15.67 3.46
CA GLU A 527 19.84 -16.72 3.49
C GLU A 527 19.33 -18.06 2.91
N TRP A 528 18.00 -18.21 2.71
CA TRP A 528 17.37 -19.49 2.38
C TRP A 528 16.71 -19.46 0.99
N MET A 529 17.40 -20.09 0.03
CA MET A 529 16.85 -20.53 -1.27
C MET A 529 16.18 -19.45 -2.14
N ASN A 530 16.57 -18.19 -1.96
CA ASN A 530 16.08 -17.01 -2.70
C ASN A 530 14.56 -16.78 -2.59
N PHE A 531 13.93 -17.17 -1.47
CA PHE A 531 12.56 -16.77 -1.17
C PHE A 531 12.54 -15.35 -0.56
N VAL A 532 12.26 -14.36 -1.39
CA VAL A 532 12.23 -12.92 -1.08
C VAL A 532 10.84 -12.53 -0.56
N HIS A 533 10.52 -12.94 0.66
CA HIS A 533 9.17 -12.94 1.26
C HIS A 533 8.23 -11.84 0.75
N THR A 534 8.68 -10.58 0.79
CA THR A 534 7.87 -9.43 0.35
C THR A 534 7.50 -9.47 -1.14
N TYR A 535 8.41 -9.88 -2.03
CA TYR A 535 8.12 -10.06 -3.46
C TYR A 535 7.09 -11.18 -3.69
N GLN A 536 7.36 -12.39 -3.18
CA GLN A 536 6.49 -13.54 -3.43
C GLN A 536 5.07 -13.37 -2.85
N LEU A 537 4.91 -12.65 -1.73
CA LEU A 537 3.59 -12.50 -1.11
C LEU A 537 2.82 -11.26 -1.58
N PHE A 538 3.50 -10.16 -1.89
CA PHE A 538 2.81 -8.87 -2.08
C PHE A 538 3.08 -8.20 -3.44
N LEU A 539 3.96 -8.75 -4.28
CA LEU A 539 4.35 -8.15 -5.56
C LEU A 539 4.19 -9.08 -6.77
N GLU A 540 4.54 -10.36 -6.63
CA GLU A 540 4.50 -11.35 -7.71
C GLU A 540 3.06 -11.50 -8.26
N GLY A 541 2.89 -11.47 -9.59
CA GLY A 541 1.59 -11.53 -10.26
C GLY A 541 0.89 -10.18 -10.40
N THR A 542 1.32 -9.15 -9.66
CA THR A 542 0.71 -7.80 -9.74
C THR A 542 1.15 -7.04 -11.01
N ILE A 543 2.41 -7.20 -11.41
CA ILE A 543 3.07 -6.48 -12.52
C ILE A 543 3.82 -7.51 -13.39
N PRO A 544 3.18 -8.07 -14.43
CA PRO A 544 3.76 -9.13 -15.26
C PRO A 544 5.11 -8.78 -15.90
N SER A 545 5.33 -7.51 -16.28
CA SER A 545 6.60 -7.06 -16.84
C SER A 545 7.74 -7.02 -15.82
N VAL A 546 7.45 -6.74 -14.55
CA VAL A 546 8.42 -6.83 -13.45
C VAL A 546 8.73 -8.29 -13.15
N ASP A 547 7.72 -9.15 -13.10
CA ASP A 547 7.91 -10.60 -12.92
C ASP A 547 8.78 -11.18 -14.05
N THR A 548 8.53 -10.74 -15.29
CA THR A 548 9.34 -11.11 -16.47
C THR A 548 10.77 -10.61 -16.33
N ALA A 549 10.97 -9.37 -15.88
CA ALA A 549 12.31 -8.80 -15.66
C ALA A 549 13.08 -9.55 -14.57
N ILE A 550 12.43 -9.89 -13.45
CA ILE A 550 13.02 -10.68 -12.36
C ILE A 550 13.34 -12.10 -12.82
N ALA A 551 12.48 -12.72 -13.62
CA ALA A 551 12.72 -14.05 -14.18
C ALA A 551 13.91 -14.05 -15.16
N ALA A 552 14.15 -12.96 -15.89
CA ALA A 552 15.29 -12.79 -16.78
C ALA A 552 16.59 -12.46 -16.02
N ASP A 553 16.52 -11.52 -15.07
CA ASP A 553 17.60 -11.13 -14.18
C ASP A 553 17.02 -10.55 -12.88
N ALA A 554 17.02 -11.38 -11.84
CA ALA A 554 16.50 -11.01 -10.52
C ALA A 554 17.16 -9.73 -9.97
N THR A 555 18.42 -9.47 -10.33
CA THR A 555 19.23 -8.36 -9.83
C THR A 555 18.72 -6.98 -10.29
N THR A 556 17.80 -6.95 -11.25
CA THR A 556 17.12 -5.73 -11.72
C THR A 556 16.35 -5.06 -10.58
N PHE A 557 15.56 -5.83 -9.83
CA PHE A 557 14.66 -5.32 -8.78
C PHE A 557 14.88 -5.95 -7.41
N LEU A 558 15.52 -7.12 -7.34
CA LEU A 558 15.80 -7.85 -6.11
C LEU A 558 17.31 -7.90 -5.90
N GLN A 559 17.79 -7.32 -4.80
CA GLN A 559 19.22 -7.23 -4.49
C GLN A 559 19.49 -7.58 -3.04
N THR A 560 20.74 -7.84 -2.68
CA THR A 560 21.08 -8.11 -1.27
C THR A 560 21.23 -6.82 -0.46
N VAL A 561 21.03 -6.86 0.86
CA VAL A 561 21.36 -5.72 1.73
C VAL A 561 22.86 -5.37 1.69
N ASP A 562 23.75 -6.31 1.35
CA ASP A 562 25.14 -5.99 1.05
C ASP A 562 25.29 -5.12 -0.21
N GLN A 563 24.51 -5.41 -1.26
CA GLN A 563 24.45 -4.56 -2.43
C GLN A 563 23.85 -3.19 -2.11
N PHE A 564 22.86 -3.09 -1.23
CA PHE A 564 22.35 -1.79 -0.75
C PHE A 564 23.48 -0.93 -0.16
N LYS A 565 24.32 -1.52 0.69
CA LYS A 565 25.46 -0.80 1.30
C LYS A 565 26.48 -0.35 0.24
N ALA A 566 26.71 -1.17 -0.78
CA ALA A 566 27.57 -0.81 -1.92
C ALA A 566 26.95 0.31 -2.78
N ASP A 567 25.65 0.25 -3.06
CA ASP A 567 24.90 1.27 -3.80
C ASP A 567 24.92 2.60 -3.04
N ALA A 568 24.72 2.57 -1.72
CA ALA A 568 24.84 3.73 -0.83
C ALA A 568 26.23 4.37 -0.91
N ALA A 569 27.29 3.57 -0.75
CA ALA A 569 28.68 4.05 -0.83
C ALA A 569 29.02 4.64 -2.22
N ALA A 570 28.42 4.10 -3.27
CA ALA A 570 28.65 4.55 -4.65
C ALA A 570 27.78 5.75 -5.07
N GLY A 571 26.85 6.21 -4.23
CA GLY A 571 25.89 7.25 -4.61
C GLY A 571 24.90 6.79 -5.69
N LYS A 572 24.44 5.54 -5.59
CA LYS A 572 23.54 4.86 -6.54
C LYS A 572 22.28 4.32 -5.87
N LEU A 573 21.86 4.91 -4.75
CA LEU A 573 20.60 4.50 -4.14
C LEU A 573 19.44 4.71 -5.12
N PRO A 574 18.53 3.73 -5.27
CA PRO A 574 17.25 3.95 -5.93
C PRO A 574 16.44 5.02 -5.23
N ALA A 575 15.52 5.67 -5.93
CA ALA A 575 14.60 6.62 -5.33
C ALA A 575 13.74 5.96 -4.22
N PHE A 576 13.26 4.74 -4.40
CA PHE A 576 12.61 3.96 -3.33
C PHE A 576 13.32 2.63 -3.06
N SER A 577 13.81 2.45 -1.84
CA SER A 577 14.48 1.22 -1.39
C SER A 577 13.69 0.58 -0.25
N PHE A 578 13.11 -0.60 -0.46
CA PHE A 578 12.56 -1.39 0.63
C PHE A 578 13.60 -2.41 1.11
N LEU A 579 13.83 -2.47 2.42
CA LEU A 579 14.79 -3.38 3.05
C LEU A 579 14.04 -4.38 3.92
N GLU A 580 14.22 -5.66 3.63
CA GLU A 580 13.74 -6.74 4.50
C GLU A 580 14.90 -7.38 5.30
N PRO A 581 14.69 -7.65 6.59
CA PRO A 581 15.70 -8.24 7.46
C PRO A 581 15.88 -9.74 7.18
N ILE A 582 16.83 -10.36 7.88
CA ILE A 582 16.95 -11.81 7.93
C ILE A 582 15.88 -12.32 8.88
N TRP A 583 14.81 -12.83 8.29
CA TRP A 583 13.73 -13.52 8.97
C TRP A 583 14.22 -14.79 9.67
N ILE A 584 14.86 -15.66 8.88
CA ILE A 584 15.39 -16.94 9.33
C ILE A 584 16.86 -17.00 8.90
N ALA A 585 17.74 -17.09 9.88
CA ALA A 585 19.18 -17.15 9.67
C ALA A 585 19.73 -18.49 10.11
N MET A 586 20.79 -18.95 9.45
CA MET A 586 21.60 -20.04 10.01
C MET A 586 22.37 -19.58 11.26
N THR A 587 22.71 -18.29 11.32
CA THR A 587 23.48 -17.67 12.40
C THR A 587 22.94 -16.27 12.75
N GLY A 588 21.95 -16.20 13.64
CA GLY A 588 21.39 -14.95 14.20
C GLY A 588 20.44 -14.20 13.26
N THR A 589 19.18 -14.00 13.67
CA THR A 589 18.20 -13.24 12.91
C THR A 589 18.41 -11.74 13.11
N THR A 590 18.23 -10.94 12.05
CA THR A 590 18.38 -9.48 12.14
C THR A 590 17.03 -8.76 12.22
N SER A 591 15.95 -9.53 12.31
CA SER A 591 14.58 -9.03 12.29
C SER A 591 14.11 -8.47 13.61
N TYR A 592 14.80 -8.71 14.74
CA TYR A 592 14.30 -8.46 16.11
C TYR A 592 13.13 -9.36 16.54
N HIS A 593 12.76 -10.40 15.80
CA HIS A 593 11.70 -11.34 16.22
C HIS A 593 11.99 -11.98 17.60
N PRO A 594 10.99 -12.24 18.47
CA PRO A 594 11.18 -13.02 19.70
C PRO A 594 11.82 -14.40 19.44
N GLY A 595 12.51 -14.96 20.43
CA GLY A 595 13.25 -16.22 20.30
C GLY A 595 14.63 -16.10 19.65
N ALA A 596 15.13 -14.88 19.47
CA ALA A 596 16.49 -14.61 19.01
C ALA A 596 17.09 -13.37 19.71
N ASP A 597 18.41 -13.39 19.88
CA ASP A 597 19.18 -12.27 20.44
C ASP A 597 19.09 -11.02 19.53
N PRO A 598 18.56 -9.88 20.03
CA PRO A 598 18.44 -8.65 19.25
C PRO A 598 19.79 -8.00 18.89
N THR A 599 20.91 -8.45 19.45
CA THR A 599 22.26 -7.95 19.13
C THR A 599 22.56 -8.02 17.63
N ALA A 600 22.18 -9.11 16.96
CA ALA A 600 22.37 -9.23 15.52
C ALA A 600 21.55 -8.18 14.74
N GLY A 601 20.33 -7.89 15.20
CA GLY A 601 19.49 -6.82 14.69
C GLY A 601 20.13 -5.43 14.88
N GLU A 602 20.63 -5.13 16.07
CA GLU A 602 21.31 -3.85 16.38
C GLU A 602 22.54 -3.64 15.50
N ILE A 603 23.36 -4.67 15.31
CA ILE A 603 24.54 -4.62 14.42
C ILE A 603 24.13 -4.36 12.97
N ALA A 604 23.11 -5.09 12.48
CA ALA A 604 22.63 -4.92 11.11
C ALA A 604 22.02 -3.53 10.88
N LEU A 605 21.21 -3.04 11.82
CA LEU A 605 20.63 -1.70 11.78
C LEU A 605 21.72 -0.62 11.78
N ASN A 606 22.75 -0.77 12.60
CA ASN A 606 23.88 0.17 12.61
C ASN A 606 24.66 0.13 11.29
N ALA A 607 24.87 -1.05 10.69
CA ALA A 607 25.54 -1.16 9.41
C ALA A 607 24.75 -0.50 8.26
N ILE A 608 23.42 -0.62 8.27
CA ILE A 608 22.52 0.07 7.32
C ILE A 608 22.60 1.58 7.53
N TYR A 609 22.49 2.04 8.77
CA TYR A 609 22.61 3.46 9.11
C TYR A 609 23.98 4.04 8.73
N ASP A 610 25.08 3.33 9.04
CA ASP A 610 26.43 3.74 8.67
C ASP A 610 26.60 3.83 7.15
N ALA A 611 26.01 2.92 6.37
CA ALA A 611 26.04 3.00 4.92
C ALA A 611 25.29 4.24 4.39
N ILE A 612 24.11 4.53 4.94
CA ILE A 612 23.31 5.70 4.57
C ILE A 612 24.03 7.01 4.93
N ARG A 613 24.46 7.16 6.19
CA ARG A 613 25.06 8.43 6.65
C ARG A 613 26.40 8.75 6.00
N ASN A 614 27.13 7.73 5.53
CA ASN A 614 28.41 7.89 4.83
C ASN A 614 28.21 8.01 3.30
N SER A 615 26.99 7.83 2.81
CA SER A 615 26.65 8.00 1.39
C SER A 615 26.81 9.46 0.97
N PRO A 616 27.28 9.75 -0.26
CA PRO A 616 27.18 11.10 -0.83
C PRO A 616 25.73 11.61 -0.93
N GLN A 617 24.73 10.71 -0.87
CA GLN A 617 23.29 11.03 -0.95
C GLN A 617 22.63 11.20 0.42
N TRP A 618 23.39 11.27 1.53
CA TRP A 618 22.85 11.44 2.88
C TRP A 618 21.87 12.62 3.01
N LYS A 619 22.21 13.77 2.40
CA LYS A 619 21.37 14.99 2.42
C LYS A 619 20.06 14.85 1.65
N GLU A 620 19.91 13.79 0.87
CA GLU A 620 18.75 13.51 0.03
C GLU A 620 17.98 12.27 0.49
N THR A 621 18.34 11.69 1.63
CA THR A 621 17.79 10.42 2.12
C THR A 621 16.86 10.63 3.31
N LEU A 622 15.70 9.97 3.28
CA LEU A 622 14.85 9.69 4.44
C LEU A 622 14.91 8.19 4.71
N PHE A 623 15.40 7.82 5.89
CA PHE A 623 15.41 6.44 6.36
C PHE A 623 14.29 6.21 7.37
N VAL A 624 13.35 5.34 7.01
CA VAL A 624 12.18 4.93 7.77
C VAL A 624 12.46 3.56 8.36
N ILE A 625 12.40 3.44 9.69
CA ILE A 625 12.52 2.18 10.41
C ILE A 625 11.20 1.93 11.12
N THR A 626 10.56 0.80 10.85
CA THR A 626 9.33 0.40 11.54
C THR A 626 9.35 -1.09 11.87
N PHE A 627 8.37 -1.52 12.64
CA PHE A 627 8.02 -2.93 12.82
C PHE A 627 6.66 -3.20 12.17
N ASP A 628 6.45 -4.45 11.78
CA ASP A 628 5.18 -4.94 11.26
C ASP A 628 4.12 -5.05 12.37
N GLU A 629 4.46 -5.67 13.51
CA GLU A 629 3.60 -5.81 14.69
C GLU A 629 4.37 -5.99 16.03
N HIS A 630 3.64 -6.26 17.13
CA HIS A 630 4.14 -6.19 18.52
C HIS A 630 4.61 -7.52 19.14
N GLY A 631 4.26 -8.66 18.56
CA GLY A 631 4.70 -10.00 18.95
C GLY A 631 4.04 -10.53 20.19
N GLY A 632 2.86 -10.02 20.55
CA GLY A 632 2.18 -10.40 21.79
C GLY A 632 2.85 -9.86 23.05
N VAL A 633 3.83 -8.96 22.89
CA VAL A 633 4.54 -8.28 23.97
C VAL A 633 3.74 -7.05 24.41
N PHE A 634 3.74 -6.76 25.71
CA PHE A 634 2.94 -5.70 26.31
C PHE A 634 3.25 -4.31 25.73
N ASP A 635 2.20 -3.52 25.52
CA ASP A 635 2.23 -2.06 25.44
C ASP A 635 1.04 -1.53 26.23
N HIS A 636 1.22 -0.39 26.89
CA HIS A 636 0.18 0.16 27.74
C HIS A 636 -0.87 0.98 26.99
N ALA A 637 -0.56 1.51 25.80
CA ALA A 637 -1.42 2.49 25.17
C ALA A 637 -2.55 1.81 24.39
N PRO A 638 -3.81 2.18 24.65
CA PRO A 638 -4.94 1.61 23.92
C PRO A 638 -4.94 2.10 22.47
N PRO A 639 -5.06 1.20 21.48
CA PRO A 639 -5.15 1.63 20.09
C PRO A 639 -6.51 2.25 19.76
N PRO A 640 -6.54 3.22 18.85
CA PRO A 640 -7.78 3.84 18.41
C PRO A 640 -8.49 2.96 17.37
N TYR A 641 -9.78 3.25 17.17
CA TYR A 641 -10.51 2.81 15.99
C TYR A 641 -10.03 3.59 14.76
N ALA A 642 -10.01 2.93 13.61
CA ALA A 642 -9.60 3.47 12.32
C ALA A 642 -10.75 3.41 11.32
N LYS A 643 -10.55 4.02 10.15
CA LYS A 643 -11.43 3.79 9.01
C LYS A 643 -11.28 2.36 8.49
N ASN A 644 -12.39 1.75 8.07
CA ASN A 644 -12.34 0.48 7.34
C ASN A 644 -11.36 0.58 6.16
N PRO A 645 -10.56 -0.47 5.85
CA PRO A 645 -9.65 -0.46 4.71
C PRO A 645 -10.41 -0.32 3.39
N TRP A 646 -11.43 -1.16 3.20
CA TRP A 646 -12.43 -1.04 2.14
C TRP A 646 -13.84 -1.02 2.75
N PRO A 647 -14.82 -0.35 2.09
CA PRO A 647 -16.18 -0.22 2.61
C PRO A 647 -16.85 -1.53 3.00
N ASN A 648 -16.65 -2.56 2.18
CA ASN A 648 -17.28 -3.87 2.32
C ASN A 648 -16.41 -4.87 3.10
N ASP A 649 -15.25 -4.45 3.62
CA ASP A 649 -14.38 -5.33 4.40
C ASP A 649 -15.05 -5.77 5.70
N SER A 650 -15.26 -7.08 5.82
CA SER A 650 -15.73 -7.73 7.03
C SER A 650 -15.39 -9.22 6.98
N ASN A 651 -14.83 -9.75 8.06
CA ASN A 651 -14.60 -11.18 8.23
C ASN A 651 -15.05 -11.59 9.63
N ASP A 652 -16.07 -12.45 9.72
CA ASP A 652 -16.70 -12.90 10.97
C ASP A 652 -17.01 -11.75 11.95
N GLY A 653 -17.64 -10.69 11.44
CA GLY A 653 -18.00 -9.49 12.21
C GLY A 653 -16.85 -8.50 12.47
N PHE A 654 -15.60 -8.86 12.16
CA PHE A 654 -14.46 -7.94 12.28
C PHE A 654 -14.31 -7.09 11.01
N ARG A 655 -14.41 -5.77 11.16
CA ARG A 655 -14.45 -4.78 10.07
C ARG A 655 -13.08 -4.18 9.72
N TYR A 656 -12.00 -4.65 10.35
CA TYR A 656 -10.65 -4.11 10.18
C TYR A 656 -10.51 -2.62 10.53
N ASP A 657 -11.40 -2.14 11.39
CA ASP A 657 -11.56 -0.74 11.80
C ASP A 657 -11.06 -0.48 13.22
N LEU A 658 -10.22 -1.38 13.73
CA LEU A 658 -9.50 -1.25 15.00
C LEU A 658 -8.01 -1.41 14.71
N MET A 659 -7.19 -0.46 15.15
CA MET A 659 -5.74 -0.57 15.09
C MET A 659 -5.24 -1.59 16.14
N GLY A 660 -4.05 -2.15 15.91
CA GLY A 660 -3.41 -3.04 16.88
C GLY A 660 -2.46 -2.28 17.82
N VAL A 661 -1.68 -3.03 18.59
CA VAL A 661 -0.75 -2.52 19.59
C VAL A 661 0.26 -1.52 18.98
N ARG A 662 0.81 -0.60 19.76
CA ARG A 662 1.85 0.33 19.25
C ARG A 662 3.12 -0.42 18.86
N VAL A 663 3.75 0.06 17.80
CA VAL A 663 5.05 -0.42 17.32
C VAL A 663 6.04 0.75 17.17
N PRO A 664 7.35 0.49 17.29
CA PRO A 664 8.37 1.50 17.02
C PRO A 664 8.31 1.99 15.58
N THR A 665 8.31 3.31 15.39
CA THR A 665 8.58 3.93 14.08
C THR A 665 9.51 5.13 14.23
N ILE A 666 10.65 5.08 13.55
CA ILE A 666 11.74 6.05 13.63
C ILE A 666 12.00 6.62 12.23
N LEU A 667 12.17 7.94 12.15
CA LEU A 667 12.50 8.65 10.92
C LEU A 667 13.88 9.31 11.07
N VAL A 668 14.78 9.01 10.14
CA VAL A 668 16.19 9.43 10.17
C VAL A 668 16.52 10.22 8.90
N SER A 669 16.90 11.48 9.07
CA SER A 669 17.27 12.38 7.98
C SER A 669 18.03 13.59 8.52
N PRO A 670 18.95 14.21 7.77
CA PRO A 670 19.63 15.43 8.24
C PRO A 670 18.71 16.64 8.36
N TRP A 671 17.49 16.57 7.84
CA TRP A 671 16.47 17.62 7.92
C TRP A 671 15.60 17.55 9.18
N ILE A 672 15.85 16.58 10.05
CA ILE A 672 15.09 16.33 11.28
C ILE A 672 15.87 16.86 12.48
N GLU A 673 15.18 17.58 13.36
CA GLU A 673 15.73 18.00 14.65
C GLU A 673 15.94 16.80 15.58
N PRO A 674 17.04 16.75 16.36
CA PRO A 674 17.20 15.69 17.36
C PRO A 674 16.11 15.78 18.42
N GLN A 675 15.86 14.65 19.10
CA GLN A 675 14.84 14.54 20.13
C GLN A 675 13.44 14.94 19.66
N THR A 676 13.08 14.54 18.43
CA THR A 676 11.73 14.77 17.91
C THR A 676 10.80 13.61 18.28
N VAL A 677 9.64 13.94 18.83
CA VAL A 677 8.50 13.03 18.95
C VAL A 677 7.42 13.52 17.97
N PHE A 678 6.99 12.65 17.05
CA PHE A 678 5.99 13.02 16.06
C PHE A 678 4.72 12.18 16.22
N ARG A 679 3.58 12.83 16.06
CA ARG A 679 2.24 12.25 16.11
C ARG A 679 1.42 12.83 14.97
N SER A 680 0.33 12.16 14.61
CA SER A 680 -0.57 12.70 13.60
C SER A 680 -1.08 14.07 14.05
N SER A 681 -1.10 15.03 13.14
CA SER A 681 -1.76 16.32 13.33
C SER A 681 -3.28 16.23 13.15
N GLU A 682 -3.78 15.07 12.69
CA GLU A 682 -5.18 14.78 12.47
C GLU A 682 -5.76 13.90 13.58
N SER A 683 -7.07 13.66 13.56
CA SER A 683 -7.72 12.74 14.50
C SER A 683 -7.36 11.27 14.25
N THR A 684 -6.90 10.94 13.04
CA THR A 684 -6.47 9.60 12.65
C THR A 684 -5.04 9.36 13.13
N ALA A 685 -4.78 8.27 13.85
CA ALA A 685 -3.44 7.92 14.27
C ALA A 685 -2.58 7.37 13.11
N PHE A 686 -1.27 7.30 13.31
CA PHE A 686 -0.37 6.70 12.33
C PHE A 686 -0.42 5.16 12.39
N ASP A 687 -0.31 4.55 11.21
CA ASP A 687 -0.10 3.13 11.00
C ASP A 687 0.69 2.91 9.68
N ALA A 688 0.86 1.67 9.25
CA ALA A 688 1.59 1.36 8.02
C ALA A 688 1.01 2.02 6.74
N THR A 689 -0.28 2.36 6.71
CA THR A 689 -0.90 3.05 5.57
C THR A 689 -0.45 4.52 5.45
N SER A 690 0.07 5.10 6.54
CA SER A 690 0.65 6.44 6.56
C SER A 690 1.96 6.52 5.76
N ILE A 691 2.71 5.41 5.67
CA ILE A 691 3.89 5.28 4.80
C ILE A 691 3.46 5.27 3.33
N LEU A 692 2.39 4.54 3.01
CA LEU A 692 1.85 4.48 1.65
C LEU A 692 1.38 5.86 1.16
N ALA A 693 0.58 6.55 1.96
CA ALA A 693 0.12 7.90 1.63
C ALA A 693 1.31 8.86 1.45
N THR A 694 2.28 8.83 2.36
CA THR A 694 3.48 9.70 2.27
C THR A 694 4.31 9.39 1.02
N LEU A 695 4.52 8.11 0.67
CA LEU A 695 5.23 7.71 -0.55
C LEU A 695 4.53 8.18 -1.83
N LEU A 696 3.21 8.07 -1.90
CA LEU A 696 2.43 8.49 -3.07
C LEU A 696 2.42 10.02 -3.23
N HIS A 697 2.32 10.74 -2.11
CA HIS A 697 2.50 12.19 -2.07
C HIS A 697 3.91 12.60 -2.52
N TRP A 698 4.95 11.95 -1.99
CA TRP A 698 6.34 12.20 -2.37
C TRP A 698 6.60 11.91 -3.86
N ALA A 699 6.05 10.82 -4.39
CA ALA A 699 6.11 10.49 -5.82
C ALA A 699 5.30 11.47 -6.70
N GLY A 700 4.45 12.31 -6.12
CA GLY A 700 3.61 13.28 -6.84
C GLY A 700 2.42 12.63 -7.54
N VAL A 701 1.98 11.45 -7.11
CA VAL A 701 0.80 10.77 -7.68
C VAL A 701 -0.47 11.47 -7.16
N PRO A 702 -1.36 11.99 -8.02
CA PRO A 702 -2.60 12.58 -7.53
C PRO A 702 -3.47 11.57 -6.80
N LYS A 703 -4.10 12.03 -5.72
CA LYS A 703 -4.88 11.21 -4.79
C LYS A 703 -5.95 10.35 -5.45
N ALA A 704 -6.66 10.90 -6.44
CA ALA A 704 -7.68 10.19 -7.21
C ALA A 704 -7.14 8.97 -8.01
N ARG A 705 -5.82 8.86 -8.20
CA ARG A 705 -5.15 7.74 -8.88
C ARG A 705 -4.51 6.72 -7.95
N TRP A 706 -4.66 6.89 -6.64
CA TRP A 706 -4.06 5.96 -5.66
C TRP A 706 -4.75 4.61 -5.71
N CYS A 707 -6.08 4.58 -5.63
CA CYS A 707 -6.89 3.34 -5.69
C CYS A 707 -6.41 2.23 -4.71
N MET A 708 -5.92 2.62 -3.52
CA MET A 708 -5.42 1.72 -2.46
C MET A 708 -6.34 1.65 -1.23
N GLY A 709 -7.64 1.86 -1.43
CA GLY A 709 -8.63 1.75 -0.37
C GLY A 709 -8.82 3.02 0.45
N ASP A 710 -9.85 2.99 1.28
CA ASP A 710 -10.32 4.13 2.05
C ASP A 710 -9.38 4.51 3.18
N ARG A 711 -8.73 3.52 3.78
CA ARG A 711 -7.77 3.78 4.86
C ARG A 711 -6.54 4.51 4.36
N VAL A 712 -5.95 4.11 3.23
CA VAL A 712 -4.82 4.85 2.60
C VAL A 712 -5.28 6.24 2.14
N GLN A 713 -6.48 6.36 1.57
CA GLN A 713 -7.04 7.66 1.14
C GLN A 713 -7.19 8.66 2.31
N HIS A 714 -7.29 8.20 3.56
CA HIS A 714 -7.48 9.06 4.74
C HIS A 714 -6.33 8.92 5.75
N ALA A 715 -5.22 8.28 5.36
CA ALA A 715 -4.07 8.11 6.22
C ALA A 715 -3.33 9.44 6.37
N PRO A 716 -2.96 9.84 7.59
CA PRO A 716 -2.13 11.02 7.81
C PRO A 716 -0.72 10.79 7.23
N THR A 717 -0.06 11.88 6.83
CA THR A 717 1.33 11.85 6.33
C THR A 717 2.29 12.48 7.33
N PHE A 718 3.59 12.20 7.20
CA PHE A 718 4.59 12.55 8.22
C PHE A 718 5.71 13.50 7.74
N GLU A 719 5.56 14.16 6.59
CA GLU A 719 6.55 15.14 6.09
C GLU A 719 6.83 16.28 7.09
N GLY A 720 5.86 16.58 7.98
CA GLY A 720 5.98 17.58 9.04
C GLY A 720 7.17 17.37 9.97
N VAL A 721 7.74 16.17 10.00
CA VAL A 721 8.96 15.84 10.77
C VAL A 721 10.20 16.57 10.26
N LEU A 722 10.23 16.98 8.98
CA LEU A 722 11.35 17.66 8.33
C LEU A 722 11.37 19.14 8.73
N GLN A 723 11.77 19.43 9.96
CA GLN A 723 11.66 20.76 10.59
C GLN A 723 12.74 21.76 10.14
N ARG A 724 13.88 21.27 9.63
CA ARG A 724 15.06 22.12 9.39
C ARG A 724 15.05 22.72 7.99
N SER A 725 15.41 24.01 7.88
CA SER A 725 15.68 24.67 6.59
C SER A 725 17.09 24.42 6.05
N THR A 726 18.00 23.93 6.88
CA THR A 726 19.37 23.53 6.50
C THR A 726 19.69 22.14 7.04
N PRO A 727 20.29 21.25 6.23
CA PRO A 727 20.58 19.89 6.65
C PRO A 727 21.68 19.89 7.72
N ARG A 728 21.62 18.94 8.64
CA ARG A 728 22.67 18.71 9.64
C ARG A 728 23.95 18.22 8.96
N GLU A 729 25.07 18.80 9.34
CA GLU A 729 26.40 18.40 8.86
C GLU A 729 27.01 17.26 9.69
N THR A 730 26.52 17.04 10.91
CA THR A 730 27.04 16.02 11.83
C THR A 730 26.03 14.91 12.06
N THR A 731 26.51 13.67 12.04
CA THR A 731 25.71 12.47 12.30
C THR A 731 26.20 11.78 13.58
N PRO A 732 25.31 11.32 14.48
CA PRO A 732 25.73 10.58 15.67
C PRO A 732 26.44 9.29 15.26
N LYS A 733 27.50 8.96 16.00
CA LYS A 733 28.13 7.64 16.01
C LYS A 733 27.49 6.83 17.12
N LEU A 734 26.99 5.66 16.77
CA LEU A 734 26.33 4.75 17.68
C LEU A 734 27.21 3.50 17.79
N GLU A 735 27.23 2.91 18.98
CA GLU A 735 27.97 1.68 19.26
C GLU A 735 26.96 0.53 19.37
N PRO A 736 27.12 -0.56 18.60
CA PRO A 736 26.21 -1.69 18.69
C PRO A 736 26.12 -2.27 20.11
N ALA A 737 24.97 -2.86 20.42
CA ALA A 737 24.78 -3.62 21.64
C ALA A 737 25.86 -4.72 21.79
N PHE A 738 26.20 -5.04 23.04
CA PHE A 738 26.97 -6.22 23.37
C PHE A 738 26.21 -7.03 24.43
N ASP A 739 25.85 -8.27 24.08
CA ASP A 739 25.27 -9.25 25.00
C ASP A 739 26.36 -10.09 25.68
N LYS A 740 26.13 -10.62 26.90
CA LYS A 740 27.16 -11.44 27.58
C LYS A 740 27.52 -12.70 26.80
N SER A 741 26.60 -13.21 25.99
CA SER A 741 26.78 -14.41 25.16
C SER A 741 27.41 -14.07 23.80
N TYR A 742 27.53 -12.79 23.46
CA TYR A 742 28.17 -12.33 22.24
C TYR A 742 29.70 -12.50 22.32
N PRO A 743 30.38 -13.00 21.28
CA PRO A 743 31.80 -13.35 21.37
C PRO A 743 32.68 -12.11 21.62
N LYS A 744 33.45 -12.14 22.71
CA LYS A 744 34.64 -11.27 22.88
C LYS A 744 35.67 -11.71 21.84
N SER A 745 36.33 -10.76 21.16
CA SER A 745 37.20 -11.01 19.99
C SER A 745 38.06 -12.29 20.08
N GLY A 746 37.88 -13.23 19.14
CA GLY A 746 38.67 -14.48 19.03
C GLY A 746 37.88 -15.81 18.91
N ALA A 747 36.79 -15.84 18.13
CA ALA A 747 35.82 -16.96 17.92
C ALA A 747 36.42 -18.39 17.73
N PRO A 748 35.68 -19.52 17.97
CA PRO A 748 34.30 -19.82 17.49
C PRO A 748 33.37 -20.43 18.58
N GLN A 749 32.05 -20.60 18.42
CA GLN A 749 31.24 -21.08 17.29
C GLN A 749 29.78 -20.61 17.52
N VAL A 750 29.10 -20.07 16.50
CA VAL A 750 27.65 -19.81 16.59
C VAL A 750 26.98 -21.18 16.77
N ALA A 751 26.30 -21.39 17.89
CA ALA A 751 25.48 -22.59 18.07
C ALA A 751 24.49 -22.65 16.90
N ALA A 752 24.31 -23.82 16.28
CA ALA A 752 23.29 -23.99 15.25
C ALA A 752 21.97 -23.44 15.79
N ALA A 753 21.36 -22.47 15.08
CA ALA A 753 20.12 -21.86 15.54
C ALA A 753 19.09 -22.97 15.80
N ARG A 754 18.43 -22.92 16.96
CA ARG A 754 17.34 -23.85 17.26
C ARG A 754 16.23 -23.62 16.25
N LEU A 755 15.51 -24.68 15.92
CA LEU A 755 14.24 -24.50 15.21
C LEU A 755 13.29 -23.76 16.15
N ASN A 756 12.85 -22.59 15.72
CA ASN A 756 11.74 -21.88 16.31
C ASN A 756 10.50 -22.01 15.40
N ASP A 757 9.40 -21.49 15.88
CA ASP A 757 8.13 -21.43 15.17
C ASP A 757 8.19 -20.63 13.86
N LEU A 758 9.00 -19.57 13.77
CA LEU A 758 9.22 -18.85 12.52
C LEU A 758 9.76 -19.77 11.40
N HIS A 759 10.68 -20.70 11.75
CA HIS A 759 11.12 -21.73 10.80
C HIS A 759 9.95 -22.63 10.34
N THR A 760 9.06 -22.97 11.27
CA THR A 760 7.87 -23.78 10.99
C THR A 760 6.90 -23.02 10.08
N LEU A 761 6.71 -21.72 10.33
CA LEU A 761 5.84 -20.85 9.54
C LEU A 761 6.32 -20.74 8.08
N MET A 762 7.62 -20.54 7.89
CA MET A 762 8.18 -20.23 6.58
C MET A 762 8.47 -21.46 5.72
N THR A 763 8.68 -22.64 6.33
CA THR A 763 8.98 -23.88 5.59
C THR A 763 7.98 -24.19 4.46
N PRO A 764 6.65 -24.21 4.68
CA PRO A 764 5.70 -24.49 3.59
C PRO A 764 5.76 -23.45 2.46
N ARG A 765 6.08 -22.19 2.78
CA ARG A 765 6.19 -21.09 1.78
C ARG A 765 7.42 -21.27 0.91
N VAL A 766 8.56 -21.59 1.52
CA VAL A 766 9.79 -21.92 0.80
C VAL A 766 9.55 -23.13 -0.10
N ILE A 767 8.84 -24.17 0.37
CA ILE A 767 8.49 -25.35 -0.44
C ILE A 767 7.58 -24.99 -1.61
N ALA A 768 6.53 -24.19 -1.39
CA ALA A 768 5.63 -23.74 -2.45
C ALA A 768 6.37 -22.93 -3.53
N ALA A 769 7.23 -22.00 -3.12
CA ALA A 769 8.02 -21.19 -4.04
C ALA A 769 9.03 -22.03 -4.84
N MET A 770 9.67 -23.03 -4.21
CA MET A 770 10.53 -23.99 -4.91
C MET A 770 9.76 -24.83 -5.92
N ALA A 771 8.53 -25.22 -5.57
CA ALA A 771 7.68 -26.05 -6.42
C ALA A 771 7.20 -25.31 -7.67
N LYS A 772 7.09 -23.97 -7.65
CA LYS A 772 6.62 -23.14 -8.77
C LYS A 772 5.32 -23.66 -9.40
N GLY A 773 4.34 -23.99 -8.55
CA GLY A 773 3.04 -24.54 -8.96
C GLY A 773 3.05 -26.00 -9.46
N LYS A 774 4.19 -26.71 -9.46
CA LYS A 774 4.25 -28.14 -9.85
C LYS A 774 3.61 -29.07 -8.82
N LEU A 775 3.46 -28.62 -7.58
CA LEU A 775 2.86 -29.37 -6.49
C LEU A 775 1.54 -28.75 -6.10
N ASN A 776 0.56 -29.59 -5.80
CA ASN A 776 -0.65 -29.14 -5.15
C ASN A 776 -0.42 -28.93 -3.64
N ASP A 777 -1.40 -28.29 -3.04
CA ASP A 777 -1.47 -28.00 -1.62
C ASP A 777 -1.23 -29.20 -0.68
N GLU A 778 -1.85 -30.35 -0.97
CA GLU A 778 -1.70 -31.57 -0.16
C GLU A 778 -0.25 -32.09 -0.22
N GLN A 779 0.36 -32.05 -1.41
CA GLN A 779 1.76 -32.45 -1.61
C GLN A 779 2.73 -31.51 -0.88
N ILE A 780 2.47 -30.19 -0.92
CA ILE A 780 3.27 -29.20 -0.18
C ILE A 780 3.19 -29.48 1.32
N GLN A 781 1.99 -29.72 1.86
CA GLN A 781 1.80 -30.05 3.26
C GLN A 781 2.55 -31.33 3.68
N GLN A 782 2.41 -32.41 2.90
CA GLN A 782 3.11 -33.67 3.16
C GLN A 782 4.64 -33.52 3.16
N LEU A 783 5.18 -32.74 2.21
CA LEU A 783 6.61 -32.45 2.17
C LEU A 783 7.07 -31.57 3.34
N THR A 784 6.26 -30.58 3.71
CA THR A 784 6.51 -29.71 4.87
C THR A 784 6.61 -30.54 6.15
N GLU A 785 5.62 -31.39 6.42
CA GLU A 785 5.63 -32.28 7.58
C GLU A 785 6.82 -33.24 7.59
N LYS A 786 7.24 -33.73 6.42
CA LYS A 786 8.42 -34.58 6.31
C LYS A 786 9.70 -33.81 6.64
N VAL A 787 9.88 -32.65 6.00
CA VAL A 787 11.07 -31.80 6.16
C VAL A 787 11.24 -31.35 7.60
N LEU A 788 10.17 -30.86 8.23
CA LEU A 788 10.19 -30.41 9.63
C LEU A 788 10.46 -31.55 10.61
N ARG A 789 9.86 -32.73 10.40
CA ARG A 789 10.07 -33.92 11.26
C ARG A 789 11.49 -34.45 11.20
N GLU A 790 12.15 -34.32 10.05
CA GLU A 790 13.54 -34.78 9.88
C GLU A 790 14.58 -33.75 10.32
N ALA A 791 14.18 -32.48 10.51
CA ALA A 791 15.06 -31.42 10.95
C ALA A 791 15.24 -31.44 12.48
N ARG A 792 16.48 -31.23 12.94
CA ARG A 792 16.86 -31.18 14.36
C ARG A 792 17.27 -29.79 14.82
N ASP A 793 17.67 -28.95 13.89
CA ASP A 793 18.18 -27.59 14.04
C ASP A 793 18.02 -26.85 12.70
N ALA A 794 18.29 -25.54 12.68
CA ALA A 794 18.18 -24.73 11.47
C ALA A 794 19.08 -25.24 10.33
N GLY A 795 20.28 -25.73 10.63
CA GLY A 795 21.23 -26.23 9.63
C GLY A 795 20.76 -27.51 8.93
N SER A 796 20.19 -28.45 9.69
CA SER A 796 19.59 -29.66 9.15
C SER A 796 18.30 -29.36 8.37
N LEU A 797 17.47 -28.42 8.82
CA LEU A 797 16.31 -27.96 8.06
C LEU A 797 16.74 -27.38 6.70
N HIS A 798 17.73 -26.48 6.69
CA HIS A 798 18.30 -25.91 5.47
C HIS A 798 18.79 -27.00 4.51
N THR A 799 19.53 -27.98 5.05
CA THR A 799 20.03 -29.12 4.27
C THR A 799 18.89 -29.94 3.64
N GLN A 800 17.80 -30.16 4.37
CA GLN A 800 16.65 -30.90 3.86
C GLN A 800 15.91 -30.14 2.76
N LEU A 801 15.72 -28.83 2.92
CA LEU A 801 15.14 -27.98 1.89
C LEU A 801 16.00 -27.94 0.62
N GLN A 802 17.33 -27.83 0.76
CA GLN A 802 18.25 -27.91 -0.37
C GLN A 802 18.17 -29.25 -1.12
N ARG A 803 18.03 -30.37 -0.39
CA ARG A 803 17.83 -31.69 -1.01
C ARG A 803 16.50 -31.75 -1.76
N LEU A 804 15.43 -31.21 -1.17
CA LEU A 804 14.11 -31.17 -1.79
C LEU A 804 14.12 -30.33 -3.08
N ALA A 805 14.74 -29.14 -3.10
CA ALA A 805 14.85 -28.37 -4.34
C ALA A 805 15.53 -29.16 -5.47
N LYS A 806 16.61 -29.89 -5.18
CA LYS A 806 17.29 -30.72 -6.19
C LYS A 806 16.40 -31.84 -6.74
N GLN A 807 15.35 -32.23 -6.03
CA GLN A 807 14.38 -33.23 -6.49
C GLN A 807 13.22 -32.62 -7.29
N LEU A 808 12.96 -31.31 -7.13
CA LEU A 808 11.86 -30.58 -7.78
C LEU A 808 12.28 -29.88 -9.09
N VAL A 809 13.59 -29.73 -9.32
CA VAL A 809 14.19 -29.35 -10.63
C VAL A 809 14.07 -30.53 -11.57
#